data_AF-A0A1A8Q4K8-F1
#
_entry.id   AF-A0A1A8Q4K8-F1
#
_cell.length_a   1.000
_cell.length_b   1.000
_cell.length_c   1.000
_cell.angle_alpha   90.00
_cell.angle_beta   90.00
_cell.angle_gamma   90.00
#
_symmetry.space_group_name_H-M   'P 1'
#
loop_
_entity.id
_entity.type
_entity.pdbx_description
1 polymer ?
#
loop_
_entity_poly.entity_id
_entity_poly.type
_entity_poly.pdbx_seq_one_letter_code
_entity_poly.pdbx_strand_id
1 'polypeptide(L)'
;MHVSQLWAVDVYGQVYSLSTVGQQWEKCSNAHMEFKRVTASQQCCWGIAFDNSIYLNVHASELPIRYQEETYENQRWNPVDGFSDHLLPSDRWQWSDVTGLQHQPLNGFQLPSHSWDWEDDWYVDENFEGEPTEKEGWTYAMDFPATYTKDKKWNSCVRRRRWLRHRRYKAMDTWAKIPSQQTPFPDPFSDLSCGGWEISEEPRGQLSLWAVSLQGKVWFRDGVCHHNPEGSSWEEVPLPGEVVQISCGPGDLVWAVLWDGQLIVRQGISRDCPKGTSWVVVESPSPEVGAAHVAVGASVAWAVTKNNKVWFRRGVNSHNPCGSGWISMVGEMIMINVGLNDQVWAISCEDRTVCFRQGVTSSELSGKTWKAISVPRDGERSHSSASANSAQSAGCFFSGEVQDASGVTDVDSDTERGSAEGAFGHVTSTAPDPLGDATCNLSIEAPTPRIPKVTSDSFISELVSDRESGKASRAVGSAIVQEEEEEEAAIPGEVQVPPLSLNQSSGAPDPQWSNVDLEETQIQHGQSAADSSSLSSVATYTFAMEDGADERPLWAWVSGGGCSVDSHSPLSWFNCSGTTSSLLQSVQSMSLSMTQSQMAAWRKQIFEQLSERSKRELDNFRHYKQAVEQSVWVKKGAIQWWRDWKPHKWVDVHLALEQFSGAEGYKDGILFIYYNYYDEKKYLHAFINEVTILVPVLNKSKHTFALYTPERTKQRWPIRLAAATELEMHDWLALLSVSCCDSRGVHGPPSKQAIWSTTCKGDVFVSEPSPALEANPYPTPSDQMFWRQVGGHLRLVECNSLGVVWGLGYDHSAWVYTGGYGGGFFQGLASSTDNIYTQTDVKSVYIYENQRWNPVSGYTNRGLPTDRYMWSDVSGLHECTKTGTKPPSPQWTWVSDWSVDYSVSGGTDREGWQYAADFPA
;
A
#
# COMPACT_ATOMS: atom_id res chain seq x y z
N MET A 1 -11.42 2.64 -38.13
CA MET A 1 -11.17 1.77 -36.96
C MET A 1 -11.61 2.55 -35.74
N HIS A 2 -12.36 1.94 -34.82
CA HIS A 2 -12.62 2.58 -33.53
C HIS A 2 -11.32 2.57 -32.72
N VAL A 3 -10.92 3.74 -32.22
CA VAL A 3 -9.79 3.83 -31.29
C VAL A 3 -10.25 3.23 -29.97
N SER A 4 -9.48 2.29 -29.44
CA SER A 4 -9.72 1.70 -28.12
C SER A 4 -8.42 1.67 -27.33
N GLN A 5 -8.53 1.50 -26.01
CA GLN A 5 -7.42 1.71 -25.08
C GLN A 5 -7.14 0.45 -24.26
N LEU A 6 -5.87 0.07 -24.21
CA LEU A 6 -5.31 -0.86 -23.24
C LEU A 6 -4.89 -0.07 -22.01
N TRP A 7 -5.35 -0.45 -20.82
CA TRP A 7 -5.02 0.22 -19.56
C TRP A 7 -3.96 -0.58 -18.80
N ALA A 8 -2.99 0.10 -18.20
CA ALA A 8 -1.98 -0.53 -17.37
C ALA A 8 -1.57 0.34 -16.18
N VAL A 9 -1.11 -0.31 -15.12
CA VAL A 9 -0.60 0.31 -13.89
C VAL A 9 0.83 -0.13 -13.69
N ASP A 10 1.71 0.82 -13.40
CA ASP A 10 3.10 0.53 -13.09
C ASP A 10 3.32 0.16 -11.61
N VAL A 11 4.56 -0.22 -11.28
CA VAL A 11 4.94 -0.60 -9.91
C VAL A 11 4.87 0.55 -8.89
N TYR A 12 4.73 1.79 -9.36
CA TYR A 12 4.56 3.00 -8.56
C TYR A 12 3.08 3.44 -8.49
N GLY A 13 2.16 2.61 -8.96
CA GLY A 13 0.72 2.89 -8.97
C GLY A 13 0.26 3.94 -9.99
N GLN A 14 1.12 4.33 -10.94
CA GLN A 14 0.76 5.30 -11.97
C GLN A 14 -0.02 4.62 -13.10
N VAL A 15 -1.13 5.23 -13.50
CA VAL A 15 -2.00 4.70 -14.55
C VAL A 15 -1.62 5.25 -15.91
N TYR A 16 -1.52 4.35 -16.89
CA TYR A 16 -1.23 4.66 -18.29
C TYR A 16 -2.28 4.03 -19.21
N SER A 17 -2.56 4.69 -20.32
CA SER A 17 -3.36 4.16 -21.42
C SER A 17 -2.53 4.03 -22.70
N LEU A 18 -2.74 2.96 -23.46
CA LEU A 18 -2.15 2.72 -24.77
C LEU A 18 -3.27 2.54 -25.80
N SER A 19 -3.39 3.52 -26.69
CA SER A 19 -4.30 3.46 -27.83
C SER A 19 -3.91 2.33 -28.81
N THR A 20 -4.89 1.65 -29.42
CA THR A 20 -4.68 0.65 -30.48
C THR A 20 -4.02 1.22 -31.74
N VAL A 21 -4.11 2.52 -31.97
CA VAL A 21 -3.37 3.26 -33.03
C VAL A 21 -2.17 4.04 -32.50
N GLY A 22 -1.98 4.03 -31.17
CA GLY A 22 -0.91 4.75 -30.48
C GLY A 22 0.47 4.16 -30.71
N GLN A 23 1.50 4.99 -30.43
CA GLN A 23 2.91 4.60 -30.46
C GLN A 23 3.66 4.96 -29.16
N GLN A 24 2.92 5.30 -28.11
CA GLN A 24 3.43 5.63 -26.78
C GLN A 24 2.39 5.27 -25.71
N TRP A 25 2.85 4.97 -24.49
CA TRP A 25 2.00 4.91 -23.30
C TRP A 25 1.76 6.32 -22.79
N GLU A 26 0.50 6.75 -22.79
CA GLU A 26 0.09 8.08 -22.33
C GLU A 26 -0.24 7.99 -20.83
N LYS A 27 0.43 8.80 -20.01
CA LYS A 27 0.16 8.86 -18.58
C LYS A 27 -1.13 9.61 -18.33
N CYS A 28 -2.01 9.07 -17.48
CA CYS A 28 -3.23 9.78 -17.08
C CYS A 28 -2.89 10.99 -16.19
N SER A 29 -2.76 12.17 -16.80
CA SER A 29 -2.36 13.43 -16.15
C SER A 29 -3.25 13.85 -14.98
N ASN A 30 -4.53 13.47 -15.01
CA ASN A 30 -5.53 13.82 -13.99
C ASN A 30 -5.48 12.89 -12.74
N ALA A 31 -4.54 11.95 -12.67
CA ALA A 31 -4.37 11.07 -11.51
C ALA A 31 -3.32 11.63 -10.54
N HIS A 32 -3.76 12.44 -9.57
CA HIS A 32 -2.98 12.76 -8.35
C HIS A 32 -2.95 11.59 -7.34
N MET A 33 -3.33 10.40 -7.77
CA MET A 33 -3.64 9.24 -6.93
C MET A 33 -2.96 8.00 -7.49
N GLU A 34 -2.41 7.20 -6.59
CA GLU A 34 -1.80 5.93 -6.91
C GLU A 34 -2.86 4.82 -6.91
N PHE A 35 -2.82 3.96 -7.93
CA PHE A 35 -3.74 2.84 -8.13
C PHE A 35 -3.06 1.51 -7.87
N LYS A 36 -3.79 0.57 -7.27
CA LYS A 36 -3.34 -0.81 -7.07
C LYS A 36 -3.67 -1.68 -8.28
N ARG A 37 -4.89 -1.53 -8.81
CA ARG A 37 -5.47 -2.33 -9.91
C ARG A 37 -6.47 -1.49 -10.70
N VAL A 38 -6.64 -1.80 -11.99
CA VAL A 38 -7.67 -1.21 -12.86
C VAL A 38 -8.39 -2.28 -13.67
N THR A 39 -9.65 -2.04 -14.01
CA THR A 39 -10.46 -2.88 -14.89
C THR A 39 -11.25 -1.99 -15.85
N ALA A 40 -11.07 -2.18 -17.16
CA ALA A 40 -11.60 -1.30 -18.19
C ALA A 40 -12.66 -1.96 -19.07
N SER A 41 -13.68 -1.19 -19.43
CA SER A 41 -14.61 -1.45 -20.53
C SER A 41 -14.34 -0.47 -21.68
N GLN A 42 -15.10 -0.55 -22.78
CA GLN A 42 -14.98 0.42 -23.88
C GLN A 42 -15.38 1.85 -23.47
N GLN A 43 -16.24 2.00 -22.47
CA GLN A 43 -16.88 3.28 -22.10
C GLN A 43 -16.28 3.91 -20.83
N CYS A 44 -15.64 3.12 -19.97
CA CYS A 44 -15.07 3.59 -18.71
C CYS A 44 -13.96 2.67 -18.18
N CYS A 45 -13.09 3.23 -17.35
CA CYS A 45 -12.12 2.51 -16.53
C CYS A 45 -12.49 2.62 -15.04
N TRP A 46 -12.49 1.50 -14.34
CA TRP A 46 -12.64 1.44 -12.88
C TRP A 46 -11.29 1.10 -12.24
N GLY A 47 -11.03 1.60 -11.04
CA GLY A 47 -9.79 1.32 -10.32
C GLY A 47 -9.95 1.28 -8.81
N ILE A 48 -9.11 0.47 -8.15
CA ILE A 48 -8.91 0.52 -6.70
C ILE A 48 -7.67 1.36 -6.44
N ALA A 49 -7.81 2.46 -5.72
CA ALA A 49 -6.69 3.30 -5.30
C ALA A 49 -6.00 2.76 -4.04
N PHE A 50 -4.86 3.32 -3.65
CA PHE A 50 -4.14 2.87 -2.45
C PHE A 50 -4.96 3.00 -1.15
N ASP A 51 -5.94 3.91 -1.09
CA ASP A 51 -6.91 4.06 0.00
C ASP A 51 -7.99 2.96 0.06
N ASN A 52 -7.88 1.91 -0.77
CA ASN A 52 -8.83 0.82 -0.95
C ASN A 52 -10.25 1.25 -1.39
N SER A 53 -10.41 2.50 -1.82
CA SER A 53 -11.67 2.99 -2.38
C SER A 53 -11.72 2.78 -3.89
N ILE A 54 -12.94 2.65 -4.41
CA ILE A 54 -13.20 2.47 -5.85
C ILE A 54 -13.38 3.84 -6.51
N TYR A 55 -12.71 4.02 -7.64
CA TYR A 55 -12.79 5.19 -8.50
C TYR A 55 -13.24 4.79 -9.90
N LEU A 56 -13.93 5.71 -10.55
CA LEU A 56 -14.45 5.58 -11.91
C LEU A 56 -13.91 6.71 -12.79
N ASN A 57 -13.43 6.37 -13.97
CA ASN A 57 -13.10 7.31 -15.04
C ASN A 57 -13.98 6.97 -16.25
N VAL A 58 -14.91 7.86 -16.60
CA VAL A 58 -15.79 7.70 -17.78
C VAL A 58 -15.12 8.42 -18.95
N HIS A 59 -14.91 7.72 -20.07
CA HIS A 59 -14.27 8.30 -21.24
C HIS A 59 -15.12 9.46 -21.80
N ALA A 60 -14.47 10.53 -22.29
CA ALA A 60 -15.19 11.67 -22.86
C ALA A 60 -16.11 11.29 -24.03
N SER A 61 -17.28 11.94 -24.04
CA SER A 61 -18.34 11.78 -25.03
C SER A 61 -18.82 13.16 -25.47
N GLU A 62 -19.14 13.33 -26.75
CA GLU A 62 -19.77 14.56 -27.27
C GLU A 62 -21.17 14.78 -26.70
N LEU A 63 -21.84 13.70 -26.27
CA LEU A 63 -23.16 13.74 -25.65
C LEU A 63 -23.02 13.65 -24.12
N PRO A 64 -23.53 14.63 -23.36
CA PRO A 64 -23.48 14.59 -21.92
C PRO A 64 -24.39 13.50 -21.35
N ILE A 65 -23.89 12.75 -20.37
CA ILE A 65 -24.68 11.75 -19.65
C ILE A 65 -25.69 12.50 -18.77
N ARG A 66 -26.97 12.31 -19.09
CA ARG A 66 -28.12 12.85 -18.37
C ARG A 66 -28.94 11.71 -17.77
N TYR A 67 -29.45 11.91 -16.56
CA TYR A 67 -30.43 11.05 -15.92
C TYR A 67 -31.67 11.88 -15.60
N GLN A 68 -32.85 11.34 -15.93
CA GLN A 68 -34.14 11.96 -15.66
C GLN A 68 -34.70 11.41 -14.35
N GLU A 69 -34.90 12.30 -13.37
CA GLU A 69 -35.73 12.04 -12.21
C GLU A 69 -37.19 12.34 -12.54
N GLU A 70 -38.10 11.56 -11.98
CA GLU A 70 -39.54 11.85 -12.04
C GLU A 70 -40.22 11.65 -10.67
N THR A 71 -41.21 12.48 -10.38
CA THR A 71 -42.13 12.32 -9.24
C THR A 71 -43.54 12.76 -9.66
N TYR A 72 -44.56 12.26 -8.96
CA TYR A 72 -45.96 12.51 -9.25
C TYR A 72 -46.60 13.28 -8.11
N GLU A 73 -47.22 14.42 -8.42
CA GLU A 73 -48.05 15.16 -7.47
C GLU A 73 -49.49 14.67 -7.57
N ASN A 74 -50.05 14.18 -6.45
CA ASN A 74 -51.39 13.60 -6.35
C ASN A 74 -52.34 14.51 -5.57
N GLN A 75 -53.58 14.65 -6.04
CA GLN A 75 -54.62 15.45 -5.40
C GLN A 75 -55.99 14.76 -5.49
N ARG A 76 -56.83 14.92 -4.45
CA ARG A 76 -58.21 14.39 -4.42
C ARG A 76 -59.25 15.50 -4.58
N TRP A 77 -60.32 15.20 -5.31
CA TRP A 77 -61.47 16.07 -5.46
C TRP A 77 -62.37 16.03 -4.23
N ASN A 78 -62.65 17.21 -3.68
CA ASN A 78 -63.57 17.46 -2.58
C ASN A 78 -64.72 18.37 -3.06
N PRO A 79 -65.97 18.18 -2.58
CA PRO A 79 -67.13 18.97 -3.03
C PRO A 79 -67.08 20.47 -2.73
N VAL A 80 -66.22 20.90 -1.79
CA VAL A 80 -66.12 22.30 -1.33
C VAL A 80 -65.04 23.04 -2.11
N ASP A 81 -63.82 22.50 -2.12
CA ASP A 81 -62.61 23.18 -2.62
C ASP A 81 -62.15 22.69 -4.01
N GLY A 82 -62.79 21.67 -4.57
CA GLY A 82 -62.34 21.01 -5.80
C GLY A 82 -61.16 20.09 -5.55
N PHE A 83 -60.19 20.03 -6.48
CA PHE A 83 -59.00 19.20 -6.28
C PHE A 83 -58.03 19.86 -5.29
N SER A 84 -57.65 19.11 -4.27
CA SER A 84 -56.84 19.58 -3.13
C SER A 84 -55.82 18.52 -2.68
N ASP A 85 -54.85 18.94 -1.87
CA ASP A 85 -53.88 18.10 -1.18
C ASP A 85 -54.42 17.46 0.12
N HIS A 86 -55.67 17.75 0.48
CA HIS A 86 -56.40 17.07 1.56
C HIS A 86 -56.81 15.65 1.15
N LEU A 87 -55.84 14.75 1.25
CA LEU A 87 -55.93 13.32 0.96
C LEU A 87 -56.49 12.55 2.18
N LEU A 88 -57.23 11.47 1.92
CA LEU A 88 -57.78 10.58 2.95
C LEU A 88 -56.67 9.71 3.54
N PRO A 89 -56.82 9.18 4.78
CA PRO A 89 -55.83 8.30 5.40
C PRO A 89 -55.53 6.99 4.62
N SER A 90 -56.38 6.62 3.67
CA SER A 90 -56.24 5.47 2.77
C SER A 90 -55.60 5.79 1.42
N ASP A 91 -55.34 7.07 1.13
CA ASP A 91 -54.87 7.53 -0.18
C ASP A 91 -53.36 7.31 -0.36
N ARG A 92 -52.89 7.60 -1.58
CA ARG A 92 -51.46 7.72 -1.85
C ARG A 92 -50.91 9.01 -1.26
N TRP A 93 -49.58 9.08 -1.17
CA TRP A 93 -48.90 10.30 -0.77
C TRP A 93 -49.15 11.46 -1.74
N GLN A 94 -49.17 12.69 -1.24
CA GLN A 94 -49.26 13.90 -2.08
C GLN A 94 -48.15 13.96 -3.13
N TRP A 95 -46.96 13.45 -2.79
CA TRP A 95 -45.83 13.32 -3.69
C TRP A 95 -45.39 11.86 -3.74
N SER A 96 -45.39 11.23 -4.91
CA SER A 96 -45.13 9.80 -5.01
C SER A 96 -44.34 9.38 -6.23
N ASP A 97 -43.82 8.15 -6.15
CA ASP A 97 -43.43 7.39 -7.33
C ASP A 97 -44.63 7.10 -8.26
N VAL A 98 -44.37 6.51 -9.43
CA VAL A 98 -45.40 6.15 -10.43
C VAL A 98 -46.48 5.19 -9.90
N THR A 99 -46.18 4.36 -8.91
CA THR A 99 -47.14 3.41 -8.28
C THR A 99 -47.99 4.05 -7.18
N GLY A 100 -47.56 5.19 -6.63
CA GLY A 100 -48.21 5.87 -5.52
C GLY A 100 -47.84 5.34 -4.13
N LEU A 101 -46.95 4.36 -4.03
CA LEU A 101 -46.65 3.65 -2.78
C LEU A 101 -45.54 4.32 -1.96
N GLN A 102 -44.55 4.92 -2.63
CA GLN A 102 -43.39 5.56 -1.99
C GLN A 102 -43.58 7.07 -1.95
N HIS A 103 -43.32 7.70 -0.80
CA HIS A 103 -43.34 9.16 -0.66
C HIS A 103 -42.07 9.77 -1.30
N GLN A 104 -42.23 10.65 -2.29
CA GLN A 104 -41.13 11.24 -3.06
C GLN A 104 -41.31 12.75 -3.26
N PRO A 105 -41.22 13.58 -2.20
CA PRO A 105 -41.36 15.03 -2.30
C PRO A 105 -40.21 15.66 -3.09
N LEU A 106 -40.46 16.77 -3.79
CA LEU A 106 -39.49 17.46 -4.67
C LEU A 106 -38.15 17.81 -3.99
N ASN A 107 -38.18 18.07 -2.67
CA ASN A 107 -37.01 18.40 -1.85
C ASN A 107 -36.31 17.17 -1.24
N GLY A 108 -36.87 15.96 -1.42
CA GLY A 108 -36.27 14.70 -0.98
C GLY A 108 -35.23 14.13 -1.95
N PHE A 109 -35.20 14.60 -3.20
CA PHE A 109 -34.24 14.15 -4.21
C PHE A 109 -32.85 14.76 -3.97
N GLN A 110 -31.87 13.90 -3.74
CA GLN A 110 -30.46 14.27 -3.58
C GLN A 110 -29.64 13.70 -4.74
N LEU A 111 -28.56 14.39 -5.12
CA LEU A 111 -27.62 13.90 -6.12
C LEU A 111 -26.85 12.68 -5.56
N PRO A 112 -26.61 11.60 -6.34
CA PRO A 112 -25.97 10.39 -5.83
C PRO A 112 -24.55 10.61 -5.31
N SER A 113 -23.83 11.55 -5.92
CA SER A 113 -22.43 11.86 -5.64
C SER A 113 -22.11 13.30 -6.03
N HIS A 114 -20.91 13.75 -5.65
CA HIS A 114 -20.35 15.03 -6.07
C HIS A 114 -20.05 15.10 -7.58
N SER A 115 -20.09 13.98 -8.31
CA SER A 115 -19.85 13.86 -9.76
C SER A 115 -21.06 14.28 -10.61
N TRP A 116 -22.22 14.50 -9.98
CA TRP A 116 -23.43 14.98 -10.62
C TRP A 116 -23.67 16.47 -10.31
N ASP A 117 -24.41 17.14 -11.18
CA ASP A 117 -25.07 18.42 -10.93
C ASP A 117 -26.52 18.37 -11.44
N TRP A 118 -27.41 19.18 -10.89
CA TRP A 118 -28.71 19.44 -11.51
C TRP A 118 -28.50 20.33 -12.75
N GLU A 119 -29.13 19.98 -13.87
CA GLU A 119 -29.04 20.76 -15.11
C GLU A 119 -30.10 21.86 -15.16
N ASP A 120 -31.33 21.52 -14.77
CA ASP A 120 -32.50 22.41 -14.72
C ASP A 120 -33.24 22.25 -13.38
N ASP A 121 -34.18 23.16 -13.09
CA ASP A 121 -35.15 23.00 -12.01
C ASP A 121 -36.32 22.10 -12.39
N TRP A 122 -37.10 21.66 -11.40
CA TRP A 122 -38.27 20.82 -11.60
C TRP A 122 -39.29 21.50 -12.52
N TYR A 123 -39.70 20.80 -13.57
CA TYR A 123 -40.74 21.26 -14.50
C TYR A 123 -41.84 20.20 -14.66
N VAL A 124 -43.04 20.65 -15.05
CA VAL A 124 -44.19 19.76 -15.27
C VAL A 124 -44.11 19.15 -16.67
N ASP A 125 -44.32 17.84 -16.75
CA ASP A 125 -44.49 17.16 -18.02
C ASP A 125 -45.91 17.36 -18.56
N GLU A 126 -46.04 18.11 -19.65
CA GLU A 126 -47.31 18.35 -20.34
C GLU A 126 -47.64 17.26 -21.39
N ASN A 127 -46.97 16.11 -21.35
CA ASN A 127 -47.17 14.99 -22.26
C ASN A 127 -47.68 13.73 -21.55
N PHE A 128 -48.77 13.14 -22.06
CA PHE A 128 -49.31 11.87 -21.58
C PHE A 128 -49.47 10.89 -22.75
N GLU A 129 -48.71 9.79 -22.71
CA GLU A 129 -48.69 8.74 -23.76
C GLU A 129 -48.42 9.24 -25.20
N GLY A 130 -47.80 10.41 -25.35
CA GLY A 130 -47.53 11.05 -26.65
C GLY A 130 -48.56 12.10 -27.07
N GLU A 131 -49.62 12.31 -26.27
CA GLU A 131 -50.55 13.42 -26.45
C GLU A 131 -50.28 14.58 -25.48
N PRO A 132 -50.37 15.85 -25.94
CA PRO A 132 -50.31 17.00 -25.04
C PRO A 132 -51.52 16.99 -24.10
N THR A 133 -51.29 17.19 -22.80
CA THR A 133 -52.32 17.27 -21.76
C THR A 133 -53.03 18.63 -21.75
N GLU A 134 -54.00 18.79 -20.84
CA GLU A 134 -54.45 20.13 -20.43
C GLU A 134 -53.29 20.92 -19.81
N LYS A 135 -53.42 22.26 -19.77
CA LYS A 135 -52.43 23.14 -19.11
C LYS A 135 -52.13 22.63 -17.69
N GLU A 136 -50.86 22.67 -17.29
CA GLU A 136 -50.35 22.17 -16.00
C GLU A 136 -50.24 20.63 -15.84
N GLY A 137 -50.28 19.85 -16.93
CA GLY A 137 -49.85 18.43 -16.90
C GLY A 137 -50.77 17.45 -16.16
N TRP A 138 -52.03 17.83 -15.88
CA TRP A 138 -52.94 17.01 -15.07
C TRP A 138 -53.51 15.81 -15.83
N THR A 139 -53.57 14.68 -15.13
CA THR A 139 -54.20 13.42 -15.56
C THR A 139 -55.17 12.95 -14.47
N TYR A 140 -56.27 12.29 -14.84
CA TYR A 140 -57.41 12.08 -13.96
C TYR A 140 -57.81 10.60 -13.85
N ALA A 141 -58.24 10.14 -12.67
CA ALA A 141 -58.77 8.80 -12.46
C ALA A 141 -59.98 8.80 -11.51
N MET A 142 -60.69 7.66 -11.43
CA MET A 142 -61.83 7.51 -10.51
C MET A 142 -61.40 7.38 -9.04
N ASP A 143 -60.29 6.69 -8.78
CA ASP A 143 -59.74 6.53 -7.43
C ASP A 143 -58.27 6.08 -7.49
N PHE A 144 -57.59 6.02 -6.33
CA PHE A 144 -56.26 5.42 -6.22
C PHE A 144 -56.34 3.91 -5.87
N PRO A 145 -55.62 3.00 -6.56
CA PRO A 145 -55.00 3.12 -7.88
C PRO A 145 -55.97 2.72 -9.01
N ALA A 146 -56.02 3.51 -10.08
CA ALA A 146 -56.80 3.20 -11.29
C ALA A 146 -56.09 3.72 -12.55
N THR A 147 -56.58 3.33 -13.73
CA THR A 147 -56.10 3.84 -15.02
C THR A 147 -56.39 5.34 -15.13
N TYR A 148 -55.35 6.14 -15.29
CA TYR A 148 -55.45 7.59 -15.50
C TYR A 148 -55.79 7.89 -16.96
N THR A 149 -56.56 8.95 -17.17
CA THR A 149 -56.86 9.49 -18.50
C THR A 149 -56.57 10.98 -18.55
N LYS A 150 -56.10 11.46 -19.70
CA LYS A 150 -55.81 12.87 -19.98
C LYS A 150 -57.01 13.79 -19.72
N ASP A 151 -58.19 13.45 -20.24
CA ASP A 151 -59.37 14.29 -20.09
C ASP A 151 -60.07 14.07 -18.75
N LYS A 152 -60.54 15.16 -18.13
CA LYS A 152 -61.36 15.11 -16.91
C LYS A 152 -62.76 14.55 -17.22
N LYS A 153 -63.14 13.48 -16.52
CA LYS A 153 -64.47 12.85 -16.62
C LYS A 153 -65.35 13.26 -15.44
N TRP A 154 -66.67 13.07 -15.58
CA TRP A 154 -67.64 13.41 -14.53
C TRP A 154 -67.44 12.63 -13.22
N ASN A 155 -66.77 11.48 -13.30
CA ASN A 155 -66.42 10.58 -12.19
C ASN A 155 -64.91 10.64 -11.83
N SER A 156 -64.18 11.66 -12.27
CA SER A 156 -62.76 11.85 -11.92
C SER A 156 -62.61 12.42 -10.51
N CYS A 157 -62.50 11.54 -9.50
CA CYS A 157 -62.35 11.94 -8.10
C CYS A 157 -60.89 12.15 -7.66
N VAL A 158 -59.90 11.73 -8.46
CA VAL A 158 -58.47 11.96 -8.19
C VAL A 158 -57.75 12.47 -9.43
N ARG A 159 -56.69 13.25 -9.23
CA ARG A 159 -55.79 13.69 -10.31
C ARG A 159 -54.33 13.57 -9.91
N ARG A 160 -53.45 13.40 -10.88
CA ARG A 160 -51.99 13.52 -10.72
C ARG A 160 -51.33 14.24 -11.88
N ARG A 161 -50.20 14.89 -11.64
CA ARG A 161 -49.30 15.41 -12.70
C ARG A 161 -47.88 14.90 -12.49
N ARG A 162 -47.14 14.70 -13.58
CA ARG A 162 -45.74 14.27 -13.55
C ARG A 162 -44.83 15.49 -13.52
N TRP A 163 -43.88 15.49 -12.61
CA TRP A 163 -42.79 16.45 -12.51
C TRP A 163 -41.49 15.77 -12.92
N LEU A 164 -40.68 16.43 -13.74
CA LEU A 164 -39.40 15.95 -14.26
C LEU A 164 -38.27 16.89 -13.84
N ARG A 165 -37.08 16.32 -13.65
CA ARG A 165 -35.84 17.09 -13.50
C ARG A 165 -34.65 16.28 -14.02
N HIS A 166 -33.68 16.96 -14.63
CA HIS A 166 -32.50 16.30 -15.18
C HIS A 166 -31.27 16.59 -14.34
N ARG A 167 -30.52 15.52 -14.02
CA ARG A 167 -29.18 15.60 -13.46
C ARG A 167 -28.16 15.19 -14.52
N ARG A 168 -27.02 15.89 -14.57
CA ARG A 168 -25.95 15.68 -15.54
C ARG A 168 -24.67 15.23 -14.84
N TYR A 169 -24.02 14.20 -15.39
CA TYR A 169 -22.71 13.75 -14.92
C TYR A 169 -21.61 14.68 -15.45
N LYS A 170 -20.66 15.09 -14.60
CA LYS A 170 -19.61 16.08 -14.95
C LYS A 170 -18.17 15.57 -14.90
N ALA A 171 -17.93 14.40 -14.29
CA ALA A 171 -16.60 13.85 -14.09
C ALA A 171 -16.15 12.92 -15.23
N MET A 172 -16.14 13.43 -16.47
CA MET A 172 -15.60 12.72 -17.65
C MET A 172 -14.10 12.97 -17.79
N ASP A 173 -13.34 11.97 -18.26
CA ASP A 173 -11.86 11.96 -18.33
C ASP A 173 -11.14 12.29 -17.00
N THR A 174 -11.85 12.10 -15.88
CA THR A 174 -11.37 12.34 -14.51
C THR A 174 -11.77 11.21 -13.59
N TRP A 175 -10.89 10.84 -12.65
CA TRP A 175 -11.18 9.84 -11.64
C TRP A 175 -12.14 10.37 -10.55
N ALA A 176 -13.39 9.93 -10.59
CA ALA A 176 -14.41 10.22 -9.59
C ALA A 176 -14.41 9.14 -8.49
N LYS A 177 -14.44 9.55 -7.21
CA LYS A 177 -14.55 8.62 -6.08
C LYS A 177 -16.00 8.13 -5.95
N ILE A 178 -16.22 6.81 -5.99
CA ILE A 178 -17.53 6.23 -5.73
C ILE A 178 -17.86 6.37 -4.23
N PRO A 179 -19.02 6.93 -3.87
CA PRO A 179 -19.43 7.01 -2.46
C PRO A 179 -19.57 5.62 -1.85
N SER A 180 -18.96 5.40 -0.68
CA SER A 180 -19.33 4.27 0.17
C SER A 180 -20.77 4.48 0.64
N GLN A 181 -21.66 3.53 0.33
CA GLN A 181 -23.01 3.58 0.87
C GLN A 181 -23.00 3.45 2.39
N GLN A 182 -24.06 3.99 3.03
CA GLN A 182 -24.26 4.01 4.48
C GLN A 182 -24.70 2.63 5.04
N THR A 183 -24.19 1.53 4.48
CA THR A 183 -24.24 0.23 5.15
C THR A 183 -23.18 0.21 6.27
N PRO A 184 -23.38 -0.57 7.35
CA PRO A 184 -22.37 -0.69 8.40
C PRO A 184 -21.14 -1.43 7.86
N PHE A 185 -20.15 -0.65 7.41
CA PHE A 185 -18.82 -1.09 7.00
C PHE A 185 -18.78 -2.15 5.87
N PRO A 186 -18.88 -1.74 4.59
CA PRO A 186 -18.27 -2.53 3.53
C PRO A 186 -16.76 -2.62 3.81
N ASP A 187 -16.25 -3.84 3.99
CA ASP A 187 -14.83 -4.12 4.15
C ASP A 187 -14.03 -3.54 2.96
N PRO A 188 -12.82 -2.98 3.18
CA PRO A 188 -12.07 -2.35 2.10
C PRO A 188 -11.81 -3.31 0.94
N PHE A 189 -11.88 -2.81 -0.30
CA PHE A 189 -11.77 -3.67 -1.49
C PHE A 189 -10.32 -4.03 -1.83
N SER A 190 -10.11 -5.29 -2.23
CA SER A 190 -8.83 -5.92 -2.56
C SER A 190 -8.70 -6.26 -4.04
N ASP A 191 -9.80 -6.54 -4.73
CA ASP A 191 -9.85 -6.84 -6.17
C ASP A 191 -11.13 -6.33 -6.84
N LEU A 192 -11.07 -6.09 -8.16
CA LEU A 192 -12.16 -5.51 -8.95
C LEU A 192 -12.15 -6.01 -10.41
N SER A 193 -13.31 -6.39 -10.93
CA SER A 193 -13.47 -6.79 -12.33
C SER A 193 -14.80 -6.29 -12.91
N CYS A 194 -14.74 -5.58 -14.05
CA CYS A 194 -15.91 -5.22 -14.84
C CYS A 194 -16.08 -6.14 -16.06
N GLY A 195 -17.32 -6.45 -16.41
CA GLY A 195 -17.71 -7.32 -17.52
C GLY A 195 -19.20 -7.20 -17.85
N GLY A 196 -19.78 -8.24 -18.43
CA GLY A 196 -21.22 -8.40 -18.61
C GLY A 196 -21.92 -7.50 -19.65
N TRP A 197 -21.17 -6.74 -20.45
CA TRP A 197 -21.72 -5.85 -21.48
C TRP A 197 -22.34 -6.58 -22.70
N GLU A 198 -22.16 -7.89 -22.82
CA GLU A 198 -22.82 -8.75 -23.83
C GLU A 198 -24.05 -9.50 -23.26
N ILE A 199 -24.37 -9.34 -21.97
CA ILE A 199 -25.53 -9.99 -21.34
C ILE A 199 -26.86 -9.32 -21.76
N SER A 200 -26.86 -8.01 -21.97
CA SER A 200 -28.04 -7.29 -22.45
C SER A 200 -27.74 -6.01 -23.24
N GLU A 201 -28.52 -5.81 -24.31
CA GLU A 201 -28.57 -4.58 -25.10
C GLU A 201 -29.42 -3.47 -24.42
N GLU A 202 -30.24 -3.82 -23.43
CA GLU A 202 -31.16 -2.92 -22.74
C GLU A 202 -31.16 -3.16 -21.22
N PRO A 203 -30.82 -2.15 -20.39
CA PRO A 203 -30.48 -0.78 -20.77
C PRO A 203 -29.11 -0.68 -21.48
N ARG A 204 -28.99 0.27 -22.42
CA ARG A 204 -27.74 0.49 -23.17
C ARG A 204 -26.56 0.75 -22.23
N GLY A 205 -25.43 0.11 -22.52
CA GLY A 205 -24.21 0.23 -21.72
C GLY A 205 -24.33 -0.36 -20.32
N GLN A 206 -25.21 -1.36 -20.11
CA GLN A 206 -25.24 -2.13 -18.86
C GLN A 206 -23.89 -2.80 -18.62
N LEU A 207 -23.38 -2.71 -17.39
CA LEU A 207 -22.12 -3.31 -16.98
C LEU A 207 -22.32 -4.11 -15.69
N SER A 208 -21.67 -5.26 -15.60
CA SER A 208 -21.54 -6.03 -14.35
C SER A 208 -20.20 -5.68 -13.71
N LEU A 209 -20.22 -5.10 -12.51
CA LEU A 209 -19.00 -4.81 -11.74
C LEU A 209 -18.99 -5.65 -10.47
N TRP A 210 -17.94 -6.45 -10.33
CA TRP A 210 -17.71 -7.38 -9.23
C TRP A 210 -16.48 -6.94 -8.44
N ALA A 211 -16.58 -6.92 -7.11
CA ALA A 211 -15.49 -6.54 -6.21
C ALA A 211 -15.27 -7.63 -5.15
N VAL A 212 -14.03 -7.76 -4.68
CA VAL A 212 -13.64 -8.63 -3.57
C VAL A 212 -13.17 -7.75 -2.41
N SER A 213 -13.58 -8.04 -1.18
CA SER A 213 -13.08 -7.35 0.01
C SER A 213 -11.80 -7.96 0.57
N LEU A 214 -11.13 -7.27 1.50
CA LEU A 214 -9.99 -7.82 2.26
C LEU A 214 -10.37 -9.04 3.13
N GLN A 215 -11.66 -9.22 3.48
CA GLN A 215 -12.18 -10.42 4.14
C GLN A 215 -12.59 -11.53 3.14
N GLY A 216 -12.29 -11.36 1.85
CA GLY A 216 -12.62 -12.34 0.81
C GLY A 216 -14.11 -12.51 0.49
N LYS A 217 -14.96 -11.56 0.90
CA LYS A 217 -16.38 -11.50 0.49
C LYS A 217 -16.49 -10.90 -0.90
N VAL A 218 -17.45 -11.36 -1.70
CA VAL A 218 -17.72 -10.86 -3.06
C VAL A 218 -18.96 -9.98 -3.08
N TRP A 219 -18.83 -8.84 -3.74
CA TRP A 219 -19.84 -7.80 -3.87
C TRP A 219 -20.15 -7.53 -5.34
N PHE A 220 -21.43 -7.33 -5.66
CA PHE A 220 -21.92 -6.96 -6.98
C PHE A 220 -22.45 -5.53 -6.95
N ARG A 221 -22.06 -4.69 -7.92
CA ARG A 221 -22.60 -3.33 -8.09
C ARG A 221 -23.82 -3.38 -9.00
N ASP A 222 -24.99 -3.07 -8.45
CA ASP A 222 -26.22 -2.99 -9.24
C ASP A 222 -26.36 -1.64 -9.97
N GLY A 223 -27.16 -1.60 -11.04
CA GLY A 223 -27.62 -0.37 -11.67
C GLY A 223 -26.58 0.43 -12.49
N VAL A 224 -25.44 -0.18 -12.83
CA VAL A 224 -24.43 0.44 -13.71
C VAL A 224 -24.92 0.41 -15.17
N CYS A 225 -25.17 1.57 -15.76
CA CYS A 225 -25.56 1.70 -17.17
C CYS A 225 -25.11 3.05 -17.76
N HIS A 226 -25.31 3.26 -19.07
CA HIS A 226 -24.94 4.53 -19.74
C HIS A 226 -25.51 5.79 -19.07
N HIS A 227 -26.74 5.73 -18.54
CA HIS A 227 -27.38 6.86 -17.86
C HIS A 227 -27.02 6.95 -16.37
N ASN A 228 -26.35 5.94 -15.80
CA ASN A 228 -25.93 5.89 -14.41
C ASN A 228 -24.58 5.17 -14.29
N PRO A 229 -23.47 5.80 -14.74
CA PRO A 229 -22.18 5.12 -14.86
C PRO A 229 -21.56 4.74 -13.50
N GLU A 230 -21.94 5.41 -12.40
CA GLU A 230 -21.49 5.08 -11.04
C GLU A 230 -22.17 3.85 -10.42
N GLY A 231 -23.25 3.35 -11.03
CA GLY A 231 -24.14 2.35 -10.43
C GLY A 231 -24.96 2.88 -9.26
N SER A 232 -25.81 2.02 -8.69
CA SER A 232 -26.73 2.35 -7.60
C SER A 232 -26.19 1.85 -6.26
N SER A 233 -26.18 0.55 -6.05
CA SER A 233 -25.90 -0.10 -4.75
C SER A 233 -24.89 -1.22 -4.83
N TRP A 234 -24.34 -1.62 -3.68
CA TRP A 234 -23.56 -2.85 -3.53
C TRP A 234 -24.40 -3.94 -2.86
N GLU A 235 -24.46 -5.13 -3.46
CA GLU A 235 -25.08 -6.32 -2.88
C GLU A 235 -24.01 -7.38 -2.57
N GLU A 236 -24.04 -7.98 -1.38
CA GLU A 236 -23.19 -9.13 -1.05
C GLU A 236 -23.71 -10.39 -1.75
N VAL A 237 -22.80 -11.14 -2.40
CA VAL A 237 -23.13 -12.39 -3.09
C VAL A 237 -22.60 -13.56 -2.26
N PRO A 238 -23.47 -14.46 -1.75
CA PRO A 238 -23.04 -15.59 -0.92
C PRO A 238 -22.01 -16.50 -1.62
N LEU A 239 -21.03 -16.97 -0.84
CA LEU A 239 -19.86 -17.72 -1.30
C LEU A 239 -19.70 -19.07 -0.58
N PRO A 240 -19.01 -20.05 -1.19
CA PRO A 240 -18.60 -21.29 -0.52
C PRO A 240 -17.33 -21.13 0.36
N GLY A 241 -16.59 -20.03 0.22
CA GLY A 241 -15.34 -19.75 0.94
C GLY A 241 -14.76 -18.38 0.56
N GLU A 242 -13.66 -17.98 1.20
CA GLU A 242 -13.03 -16.67 1.00
C GLU A 242 -12.33 -16.57 -0.37
N VAL A 243 -12.69 -15.55 -1.14
CA VAL A 243 -12.14 -15.25 -2.48
C VAL A 243 -10.94 -14.30 -2.37
N VAL A 244 -9.90 -14.51 -3.19
CA VAL A 244 -8.74 -13.61 -3.29
C VAL A 244 -8.68 -12.80 -4.58
N GLN A 245 -9.37 -13.25 -5.63
CA GLN A 245 -9.37 -12.62 -6.96
C GLN A 245 -10.61 -13.04 -7.76
N ILE A 246 -11.19 -12.12 -8.54
CA ILE A 246 -12.40 -12.35 -9.37
C ILE A 246 -12.20 -11.83 -10.79
N SER A 247 -12.76 -12.55 -11.78
CA SER A 247 -12.78 -12.12 -13.18
C SER A 247 -14.15 -12.35 -13.80
N CYS A 248 -14.73 -11.27 -14.32
CA CYS A 248 -15.93 -11.26 -15.15
C CYS A 248 -15.51 -11.13 -16.63
N GLY A 249 -16.05 -11.98 -17.48
CA GLY A 249 -15.95 -11.86 -18.93
C GLY A 249 -16.95 -10.86 -19.51
N PRO A 250 -16.96 -10.65 -20.83
CA PRO A 250 -17.92 -9.75 -21.50
C PRO A 250 -19.37 -10.29 -21.46
N GLY A 251 -19.54 -11.62 -21.50
CA GLY A 251 -20.83 -12.30 -21.42
C GLY A 251 -21.17 -12.80 -20.01
N ASP A 252 -21.73 -14.01 -19.92
CA ASP A 252 -22.29 -14.61 -18.70
C ASP A 252 -21.28 -15.38 -17.83
N LEU A 253 -19.98 -15.28 -18.13
CA LEU A 253 -18.92 -16.03 -17.45
C LEU A 253 -18.28 -15.20 -16.33
N VAL A 254 -18.37 -15.69 -15.09
CA VAL A 254 -17.65 -15.14 -13.92
C VAL A 254 -16.94 -16.26 -13.20
N TRP A 255 -15.63 -16.10 -12.98
CA TRP A 255 -14.79 -17.02 -12.22
C TRP A 255 -14.13 -16.28 -11.05
N ALA A 256 -13.83 -17.01 -9.97
CA ALA A 256 -13.06 -16.50 -8.85
C ALA A 256 -12.07 -17.53 -8.32
N VAL A 257 -11.00 -17.05 -7.69
CA VAL A 257 -9.97 -17.85 -7.02
C VAL A 257 -10.23 -17.78 -5.51
N LEU A 258 -10.32 -18.94 -4.86
CA LEU A 258 -10.38 -19.05 -3.40
C LEU A 258 -8.97 -18.95 -2.79
N TRP A 259 -8.88 -18.56 -1.52
CA TRP A 259 -7.59 -18.38 -0.82
C TRP A 259 -6.69 -19.63 -0.82
N ASP A 260 -7.29 -20.82 -0.74
CA ASP A 260 -6.60 -22.11 -0.82
C ASP A 260 -6.01 -22.38 -2.22
N GLY A 261 -6.53 -21.71 -3.26
CA GLY A 261 -6.15 -21.86 -4.65
C GLY A 261 -7.10 -22.74 -5.46
N GLN A 262 -8.29 -23.09 -4.92
CA GLN A 262 -9.38 -23.64 -5.72
C GLN A 262 -10.01 -22.56 -6.62
N LEU A 263 -10.68 -22.99 -7.69
CA LEU A 263 -11.40 -22.12 -8.60
C LEU A 263 -12.90 -22.35 -8.46
N ILE A 264 -13.68 -21.27 -8.52
CA ILE A 264 -15.14 -21.33 -8.52
C ILE A 264 -15.71 -20.56 -9.72
N VAL A 265 -16.83 -21.06 -10.24
CA VAL A 265 -17.58 -20.52 -11.38
C VAL A 265 -18.97 -20.11 -10.92
N ARG A 266 -19.41 -18.91 -11.29
CA ARG A 266 -20.81 -18.49 -11.10
C ARG A 266 -21.68 -19.12 -12.20
N GLN A 267 -22.83 -19.65 -11.82
CA GLN A 267 -23.81 -20.22 -12.75
C GLN A 267 -25.13 -19.44 -12.73
N GLY A 268 -25.93 -19.61 -13.79
CA GLY A 268 -27.26 -19.02 -13.89
C GLY A 268 -27.29 -17.51 -14.14
N ILE A 269 -26.18 -16.91 -14.56
CA ILE A 269 -26.14 -15.52 -15.03
C ILE A 269 -26.96 -15.42 -16.32
N SER A 270 -27.89 -14.48 -16.37
CA SER A 270 -28.74 -14.22 -17.54
C SER A 270 -29.22 -12.77 -17.57
N ARG A 271 -29.91 -12.36 -18.63
CA ARG A 271 -30.55 -11.03 -18.72
C ARG A 271 -31.47 -10.74 -17.53
N ASP A 272 -32.25 -11.74 -17.10
CA ASP A 272 -33.20 -11.60 -15.99
C ASP A 272 -32.54 -11.77 -14.60
N CYS A 273 -31.32 -12.33 -14.56
CA CYS A 273 -30.57 -12.61 -13.34
C CYS A 273 -29.08 -12.31 -13.53
N PRO A 274 -28.66 -11.03 -13.63
CA PRO A 274 -27.27 -10.66 -13.93
C PRO A 274 -26.27 -11.09 -12.84
N LYS A 275 -26.72 -11.25 -11.59
CA LYS A 275 -25.91 -11.78 -10.47
C LYS A 275 -25.77 -13.31 -10.45
N GLY A 276 -26.49 -14.04 -11.30
CA GLY A 276 -26.54 -15.50 -11.29
C GLY A 276 -27.11 -16.11 -10.01
N THR A 277 -27.16 -17.44 -9.96
CA THR A 277 -27.87 -18.19 -8.90
C THR A 277 -26.93 -18.87 -7.90
N SER A 278 -25.88 -19.55 -8.36
CA SER A 278 -25.02 -20.38 -7.50
C SER A 278 -23.55 -20.36 -7.93
N TRP A 279 -22.67 -20.84 -7.05
CA TRP A 279 -21.26 -21.11 -7.33
C TRP A 279 -21.02 -22.62 -7.47
N VAL A 280 -20.13 -23.01 -8.39
CA VAL A 280 -19.69 -24.39 -8.60
C VAL A 280 -18.16 -24.44 -8.59
N VAL A 281 -17.60 -25.38 -7.83
CA VAL A 281 -16.15 -25.60 -7.74
C VAL A 281 -15.63 -26.24 -9.04
N VAL A 282 -14.49 -25.76 -9.51
CA VAL A 282 -13.76 -26.25 -10.68
C VAL A 282 -12.38 -26.71 -10.24
N GLU A 283 -11.96 -27.89 -10.70
CA GLU A 283 -10.63 -28.44 -10.42
C GLU A 283 -9.51 -27.45 -10.79
N SER A 284 -8.58 -27.22 -9.86
CA SER A 284 -7.37 -26.40 -10.09
C SER A 284 -6.48 -27.01 -11.20
N PRO A 285 -5.75 -26.20 -11.99
CA PRO A 285 -4.75 -26.71 -12.95
C PRO A 285 -3.66 -27.55 -12.29
N SER A 286 -3.34 -27.26 -11.03
CA SER A 286 -2.43 -28.04 -10.19
C SER A 286 -2.95 -28.02 -8.75
N PRO A 287 -3.52 -29.12 -8.23
CA PRO A 287 -4.07 -29.17 -6.87
C PRO A 287 -3.03 -28.91 -5.77
N GLU A 288 -1.77 -29.33 -5.97
CA GLU A 288 -0.68 -29.16 -5.01
C GLU A 288 -0.21 -27.71 -4.87
N VAL A 289 -0.25 -26.95 -5.98
CA VAL A 289 0.24 -25.56 -6.04
C VAL A 289 -0.90 -24.55 -5.85
N GLY A 290 -2.10 -24.88 -6.34
CA GLY A 290 -3.24 -23.97 -6.35
C GLY A 290 -3.15 -22.87 -7.43
N ALA A 291 -4.31 -22.36 -7.83
CA ALA A 291 -4.42 -21.14 -8.62
C ALA A 291 -4.07 -19.91 -7.76
N ALA A 292 -3.57 -18.86 -8.41
CA ALA A 292 -3.30 -17.54 -7.82
C ALA A 292 -4.14 -16.45 -8.51
N HIS A 293 -4.41 -16.59 -9.81
CA HIS A 293 -5.14 -15.62 -10.62
C HIS A 293 -5.89 -16.33 -11.75
N VAL A 294 -7.08 -15.84 -12.10
CA VAL A 294 -7.92 -16.31 -13.22
C VAL A 294 -8.38 -15.11 -14.06
N ALA A 295 -8.43 -15.29 -15.39
CA ALA A 295 -8.94 -14.32 -16.33
C ALA A 295 -9.86 -14.99 -17.35
N VAL A 296 -11.00 -14.35 -17.63
CA VAL A 296 -12.12 -14.95 -18.37
C VAL A 296 -12.52 -14.07 -19.54
N GLY A 297 -12.70 -14.67 -20.72
CA GLY A 297 -13.20 -14.03 -21.93
C GLY A 297 -14.66 -14.39 -22.23
N ALA A 298 -15.05 -14.30 -23.49
CA ALA A 298 -16.36 -14.75 -23.99
C ALA A 298 -16.43 -16.28 -24.09
N SER A 299 -15.34 -16.93 -24.50
CA SER A 299 -15.29 -18.40 -24.69
C SER A 299 -14.06 -19.09 -24.09
N VAL A 300 -13.28 -18.38 -23.28
CA VAL A 300 -12.01 -18.85 -22.72
C VAL A 300 -11.92 -18.56 -21.22
N ALA A 301 -11.20 -19.42 -20.50
CA ALA A 301 -10.65 -19.08 -19.20
C ALA A 301 -9.16 -19.44 -19.17
N TRP A 302 -8.37 -18.55 -18.57
CA TRP A 302 -6.94 -18.69 -18.37
C TRP A 302 -6.65 -18.57 -16.87
N ALA A 303 -5.66 -19.31 -16.36
CA ALA A 303 -5.25 -19.25 -14.97
C ALA A 303 -3.73 -19.17 -14.84
N VAL A 304 -3.26 -18.55 -13.76
CA VAL A 304 -1.87 -18.60 -13.28
C VAL A 304 -1.87 -19.31 -11.94
N THR A 305 -0.99 -20.31 -11.78
CA THR A 305 -0.79 -21.03 -10.52
C THR A 305 0.23 -20.32 -9.61
N LYS A 306 0.26 -20.63 -8.30
CA LYS A 306 1.16 -19.97 -7.32
C LYS A 306 2.67 -20.10 -7.61
N ASN A 307 3.04 -20.89 -8.63
CA ASN A 307 4.40 -21.02 -9.20
C ASN A 307 4.56 -20.31 -10.57
N ASN A 308 3.76 -19.28 -10.84
CA ASN A 308 3.79 -18.42 -12.04
C ASN A 308 3.54 -19.12 -13.40
N LYS A 309 3.20 -20.42 -13.42
CA LYS A 309 2.88 -21.14 -14.66
C LYS A 309 1.49 -20.77 -15.18
N VAL A 310 1.40 -20.58 -16.50
CA VAL A 310 0.16 -20.23 -17.20
C VAL A 310 -0.58 -21.46 -17.69
N TRP A 311 -1.90 -21.47 -17.53
CA TRP A 311 -2.79 -22.55 -17.92
C TRP A 311 -3.98 -22.02 -18.73
N PHE A 312 -4.39 -22.78 -19.74
CA PHE A 312 -5.56 -22.51 -20.58
C PHE A 312 -6.64 -23.57 -20.34
N ARG A 313 -7.89 -23.14 -20.07
CA ARG A 313 -9.06 -24.03 -19.92
C ARG A 313 -9.75 -24.21 -21.27
N ARG A 314 -9.86 -25.44 -21.76
CA ARG A 314 -10.68 -25.76 -22.94
C ARG A 314 -12.16 -25.85 -22.59
N GLY A 315 -13.01 -25.64 -23.60
CA GLY A 315 -14.43 -26.00 -23.57
C GLY A 315 -15.33 -25.11 -22.71
N VAL A 316 -14.84 -23.93 -22.30
CA VAL A 316 -15.62 -22.92 -21.57
C VAL A 316 -16.58 -22.21 -22.53
N ASN A 317 -17.83 -22.01 -22.11
CA ASN A 317 -18.86 -21.20 -22.79
C ASN A 317 -20.09 -21.11 -21.87
N SER A 318 -21.08 -20.30 -22.24
CA SER A 318 -22.34 -20.10 -21.50
C SER A 318 -23.08 -21.39 -21.08
N HIS A 319 -23.03 -22.44 -21.91
CA HIS A 319 -23.69 -23.72 -21.61
C HIS A 319 -22.81 -24.66 -20.77
N ASN A 320 -21.49 -24.47 -20.77
CA ASN A 320 -20.52 -25.21 -20.00
C ASN A 320 -19.49 -24.27 -19.36
N PRO A 321 -19.89 -23.47 -18.35
CA PRO A 321 -19.03 -22.42 -17.80
C PRO A 321 -17.82 -23.01 -17.04
N CYS A 322 -17.88 -24.28 -16.61
CA CYS A 322 -16.79 -24.99 -15.95
C CYS A 322 -15.68 -25.47 -16.91
N GLY A 323 -15.89 -25.44 -18.23
CA GLY A 323 -14.94 -25.99 -19.20
C GLY A 323 -14.80 -27.51 -19.16
N SER A 324 -13.76 -28.05 -19.80
CA SER A 324 -13.50 -29.49 -19.92
C SER A 324 -12.12 -29.96 -19.46
N GLY A 325 -11.14 -29.05 -19.31
CA GLY A 325 -9.81 -29.39 -18.80
C GLY A 325 -8.75 -28.31 -19.01
N TRP A 326 -7.64 -28.43 -18.31
CA TRP A 326 -6.51 -27.50 -18.33
C TRP A 326 -5.37 -27.97 -19.25
N ILE A 327 -4.65 -27.01 -19.83
CA ILE A 327 -3.42 -27.24 -20.61
C ILE A 327 -2.36 -26.26 -20.13
N SER A 328 -1.20 -26.77 -19.76
CA SER A 328 -0.03 -25.93 -19.45
C SER A 328 0.42 -25.21 -20.70
N MET A 329 0.58 -23.90 -20.60
CA MET A 329 1.10 -23.05 -21.67
C MET A 329 2.58 -22.74 -21.39
N VAL A 330 3.31 -22.34 -22.43
CA VAL A 330 4.72 -21.95 -22.30
C VAL A 330 4.81 -20.48 -21.87
N GLY A 331 5.68 -20.20 -20.90
CA GLY A 331 5.93 -18.88 -20.33
C GLY A 331 5.47 -18.78 -18.86
N GLU A 332 6.17 -17.95 -18.09
CA GLU A 332 5.86 -17.66 -16.69
C GLU A 332 5.36 -16.22 -16.56
N MET A 333 4.22 -16.03 -15.90
CA MET A 333 3.52 -14.75 -15.82
C MET A 333 3.07 -14.48 -14.39
N ILE A 334 3.09 -13.23 -13.98
CA ILE A 334 2.59 -12.75 -12.66
C ILE A 334 1.07 -12.66 -12.69
N MET A 335 0.53 -12.11 -13.78
CA MET A 335 -0.91 -11.97 -14.00
C MET A 335 -1.24 -12.08 -15.48
N ILE A 336 -2.54 -12.27 -15.74
CA ILE A 336 -3.13 -12.42 -17.07
C ILE A 336 -4.44 -11.64 -17.12
N ASN A 337 -4.81 -11.13 -18.29
CA ASN A 337 -6.09 -10.51 -18.53
C ASN A 337 -6.60 -10.88 -19.92
N VAL A 338 -7.88 -11.23 -20.01
CA VAL A 338 -8.57 -11.48 -21.28
C VAL A 338 -9.48 -10.29 -21.54
N GLY A 339 -9.44 -9.76 -22.76
CA GLY A 339 -10.30 -8.68 -23.21
C GLY A 339 -11.22 -9.10 -24.35
N LEU A 340 -11.61 -8.11 -25.15
CA LEU A 340 -12.49 -8.31 -26.30
C LEU A 340 -11.87 -9.26 -27.34
N ASN A 341 -12.72 -9.97 -28.09
CA ASN A 341 -12.32 -10.97 -29.09
C ASN A 341 -11.42 -12.10 -28.51
N ASP A 342 -11.62 -12.44 -27.22
CA ASP A 342 -10.80 -13.38 -26.44
C ASP A 342 -9.29 -13.11 -26.45
N GLN A 343 -8.88 -11.88 -26.79
CA GLN A 343 -7.46 -11.50 -26.86
C GLN A 343 -6.85 -11.45 -25.45
N VAL A 344 -5.60 -11.90 -25.33
CA VAL A 344 -4.96 -12.13 -24.02
C VAL A 344 -3.72 -11.27 -23.86
N TRP A 345 -3.68 -10.55 -22.74
CA TRP A 345 -2.52 -9.83 -22.24
C TRP A 345 -2.01 -10.50 -20.96
N ALA A 346 -0.73 -10.33 -20.66
CA ALA A 346 -0.09 -10.85 -19.46
C ALA A 346 1.04 -9.93 -19.01
N ILE A 347 1.48 -10.09 -17.76
CA ILE A 347 2.73 -9.49 -17.28
C ILE A 347 3.72 -10.61 -17.02
N SER A 348 4.85 -10.55 -17.72
CA SER A 348 5.95 -11.51 -17.62
C SER A 348 6.55 -11.56 -16.21
N CYS A 349 6.92 -12.75 -15.76
CA CYS A 349 7.57 -12.90 -14.45
C CYS A 349 9.05 -12.46 -14.44
N GLU A 350 9.74 -12.54 -15.57
CA GLU A 350 11.18 -12.29 -15.65
C GLU A 350 11.51 -10.78 -15.71
N ASP A 351 10.80 -10.04 -16.58
CA ASP A 351 11.12 -8.65 -16.94
C ASP A 351 9.96 -7.67 -16.69
N ARG A 352 8.82 -8.17 -16.19
CA ARG A 352 7.57 -7.41 -15.94
C ARG A 352 7.10 -6.57 -17.13
N THR A 353 7.41 -6.99 -18.35
CA THR A 353 6.86 -6.36 -19.55
C THR A 353 5.43 -6.83 -19.80
N VAL A 354 4.61 -5.95 -20.40
CA VAL A 354 3.28 -6.33 -20.88
C VAL A 354 3.44 -7.19 -22.14
N CYS A 355 3.03 -8.44 -22.05
CA CYS A 355 3.03 -9.41 -23.13
C CYS A 355 1.64 -9.53 -23.76
N PHE A 356 1.59 -9.61 -25.09
CA PHE A 356 0.40 -9.91 -25.88
C PHE A 356 0.49 -11.35 -26.43
N ARG A 357 -0.62 -12.11 -26.37
CA ARG A 357 -0.69 -13.46 -26.92
C ARG A 357 -0.99 -13.40 -28.42
N GLN A 358 0.05 -13.49 -29.25
CA GLN A 358 -0.11 -13.45 -30.70
C GLN A 358 -0.74 -14.73 -31.25
N GLY A 359 -1.67 -14.56 -32.19
CA GLY A 359 -2.29 -15.66 -32.94
C GLY A 359 -3.55 -16.24 -32.29
N VAL A 360 -4.15 -15.55 -31.31
CA VAL A 360 -5.48 -15.91 -30.80
C VAL A 360 -6.54 -15.53 -31.84
N THR A 361 -7.30 -16.52 -32.29
CA THR A 361 -8.41 -16.37 -33.24
C THR A 361 -9.59 -17.23 -32.77
N SER A 362 -10.78 -17.03 -33.35
CA SER A 362 -11.96 -17.89 -33.09
C SER A 362 -11.74 -19.37 -33.43
N SER A 363 -10.75 -19.70 -34.26
CA SER A 363 -10.35 -21.09 -34.54
C SER A 363 -9.19 -21.59 -33.68
N GLU A 364 -8.44 -20.71 -33.01
CA GLU A 364 -7.21 -21.02 -32.27
C GLU A 364 -7.13 -20.20 -30.96
N LEU A 365 -8.08 -20.44 -30.07
CA LEU A 365 -8.29 -19.69 -28.82
C LEU A 365 -7.10 -19.70 -27.83
N SER A 366 -6.19 -20.67 -27.93
CA SER A 366 -4.96 -20.71 -27.11
C SER A 366 -3.85 -19.78 -27.61
N GLY A 367 -3.94 -19.29 -28.85
CA GLY A 367 -2.88 -18.54 -29.53
C GLY A 367 -1.55 -19.30 -29.64
N LYS A 368 -0.54 -18.65 -30.23
CA LYS A 368 0.74 -19.28 -30.60
C LYS A 368 1.87 -18.93 -29.67
N THR A 369 2.18 -17.64 -29.56
CA THR A 369 3.37 -17.14 -28.86
C THR A 369 3.05 -15.89 -28.05
N TRP A 370 3.85 -15.64 -27.02
CA TRP A 370 3.87 -14.35 -26.33
C TRP A 370 4.75 -13.37 -27.07
N LYS A 371 4.38 -12.09 -27.09
CA LYS A 371 5.14 -11.00 -27.69
C LYS A 371 5.08 -9.77 -26.79
N ALA A 372 6.23 -9.31 -26.31
CA ALA A 372 6.32 -8.11 -25.49
C ALA A 372 5.89 -6.85 -26.26
N ILE A 373 5.22 -5.95 -25.56
CA ILE A 373 4.87 -4.60 -26.03
C ILE A 373 6.03 -3.67 -25.65
N SER A 374 6.74 -3.14 -26.65
CA SER A 374 7.98 -2.37 -26.47
C SER A 374 7.79 -0.89 -26.83
N VAL A 375 6.71 -0.32 -26.32
CA VAL A 375 6.25 1.05 -26.58
C VAL A 375 6.82 2.01 -25.52
N PRO A 376 7.39 3.18 -25.89
CA PRO A 376 7.95 4.15 -24.94
C PRO A 376 6.87 4.82 -24.07
N ARG A 377 7.28 5.39 -22.93
CA ARG A 377 6.40 6.18 -22.05
C ARG A 377 6.50 7.67 -22.34
N ASP A 378 5.38 8.39 -22.18
CA ASP A 378 5.37 9.85 -22.22
C ASP A 378 6.26 10.42 -21.09
N GLY A 379 7.30 11.15 -21.47
CA GLY A 379 8.40 11.60 -20.59
C GLY A 379 9.81 11.25 -21.08
N GLU A 380 10.03 10.10 -21.73
CA GLU A 380 11.38 9.65 -22.17
C GLU A 380 12.01 10.59 -23.24
N ARG A 381 11.17 11.27 -24.02
CA ARG A 381 11.64 12.31 -24.97
C ARG A 381 12.10 13.61 -24.29
N SER A 382 11.58 13.95 -23.11
CA SER A 382 11.87 15.23 -22.45
C SER A 382 13.27 15.28 -21.83
N HIS A 383 13.89 14.12 -21.60
CA HIS A 383 15.27 13.99 -21.13
C HIS A 383 16.25 13.56 -22.24
N SER A 384 15.77 13.38 -23.48
CA SER A 384 16.62 13.14 -24.63
C SER A 384 17.40 14.42 -24.98
N SER A 385 18.72 14.38 -24.82
CA SER A 385 19.68 15.46 -25.09
C SER A 385 19.89 15.76 -26.59
N ALA A 386 18.78 15.85 -27.34
CA ALA A 386 18.74 16.00 -28.79
C ALA A 386 18.91 17.45 -29.30
N SER A 387 19.30 18.39 -28.44
CA SER A 387 19.62 19.79 -28.80
C SER A 387 21.12 20.09 -28.94
N ALA A 388 22.01 19.14 -28.60
CA ALA A 388 23.46 19.36 -28.60
C ALA A 388 24.17 19.12 -29.95
N ASN A 389 23.51 18.46 -30.93
CA ASN A 389 24.17 17.95 -32.15
C ASN A 389 23.72 18.64 -33.46
N SER A 390 23.15 19.84 -33.41
CA SER A 390 22.77 20.61 -34.62
C SER A 390 23.90 21.46 -35.24
N ALA A 391 25.10 21.45 -34.64
CA ALA A 391 26.21 22.35 -35.01
C ALA A 391 27.34 21.71 -35.84
N GLN A 392 27.17 20.49 -36.38
CA GLN A 392 28.18 19.84 -37.24
C GLN A 392 27.59 19.16 -38.48
N SER A 393 27.16 19.95 -39.47
CA SER A 393 27.08 19.51 -40.89
C SER A 393 26.93 20.70 -41.86
N ALA A 394 28.02 21.46 -42.02
CA ALA A 394 28.26 22.30 -43.18
C ALA A 394 29.77 22.28 -43.48
N GLY A 395 30.19 21.36 -44.36
CA GLY A 395 31.60 21.18 -44.70
C GLY A 395 32.06 22.04 -45.87
N CYS A 396 33.37 22.32 -45.86
CA CYS A 396 34.22 22.58 -47.03
C CYS A 396 34.08 23.95 -47.75
N PHE A 397 35.05 24.86 -47.58
CA PHE A 397 36.24 25.04 -48.45
C PHE A 397 36.81 26.48 -48.45
N PHE A 398 38.15 26.55 -48.54
CA PHE A 398 39.01 27.64 -49.03
C PHE A 398 39.37 28.89 -48.17
N SER A 399 40.66 28.90 -47.81
CA SER A 399 41.65 30.00 -47.90
C SER A 399 41.44 31.34 -47.16
N GLY A 400 42.48 31.79 -46.46
CA GLY A 400 42.59 33.17 -45.97
C GLY A 400 43.61 33.33 -44.85
N GLU A 401 44.88 33.49 -45.22
CA GLU A 401 46.03 33.72 -44.34
C GLU A 401 46.02 35.17 -43.74
N VAL A 402 46.92 35.44 -42.77
CA VAL A 402 47.41 36.80 -42.35
C VAL A 402 46.69 37.56 -41.19
N GLN A 403 47.17 37.32 -39.96
CA GLN A 403 48.03 38.24 -39.16
C GLN A 403 47.52 39.55 -38.47
N ASP A 404 47.95 39.68 -37.20
CA ASP A 404 48.27 40.86 -36.34
C ASP A 404 47.30 42.04 -36.04
N ALA A 405 47.00 42.14 -34.73
CA ALA A 405 47.27 43.28 -33.82
C ALA A 405 46.48 44.61 -33.84
N SER A 406 46.11 44.99 -32.61
CA SER A 406 46.01 46.36 -32.04
C SER A 406 44.89 47.34 -32.49
N GLY A 407 44.06 47.73 -31.52
CA GLY A 407 44.18 49.10 -30.99
C GLY A 407 43.00 50.10 -31.12
N VAL A 408 42.56 50.57 -29.94
CA VAL A 408 42.34 51.99 -29.59
C VAL A 408 40.95 52.65 -29.80
N THR A 409 40.48 53.28 -28.70
CA THR A 409 39.49 54.37 -28.49
C THR A 409 37.97 54.17 -28.69
N ASP A 410 37.07 54.92 -28.02
CA ASP A 410 37.03 55.61 -26.68
C ASP A 410 35.65 56.32 -26.49
N VAL A 411 35.40 56.92 -25.31
CA VAL A 411 34.45 58.04 -24.97
C VAL A 411 33.00 57.72 -24.54
N ASP A 412 32.77 57.83 -23.21
CA ASP A 412 31.76 58.61 -22.42
C ASP A 412 30.24 58.58 -22.75
N SER A 413 29.29 58.86 -21.83
CA SER A 413 29.35 59.54 -20.50
C SER A 413 28.17 59.18 -19.55
N ASP A 414 28.36 59.42 -18.24
CA ASP A 414 27.37 59.32 -17.15
C ASP A 414 26.36 60.49 -17.08
N THR A 415 25.23 60.33 -16.35
CA THR A 415 24.96 61.08 -15.08
C THR A 415 23.80 60.49 -14.23
N GLU A 416 23.72 60.89 -12.95
CA GLU A 416 22.93 60.27 -11.86
C GLU A 416 21.53 60.88 -11.53
N ARG A 417 20.86 60.24 -10.53
CA ARG A 417 20.07 60.80 -9.38
C ARG A 417 18.56 61.10 -9.48
N GLY A 418 17.87 60.75 -8.37
CA GLY A 418 16.86 61.62 -7.72
C GLY A 418 15.59 60.94 -7.17
N SER A 419 15.36 61.01 -5.86
CA SER A 419 14.08 60.66 -5.19
C SER A 419 13.20 61.90 -4.96
N ALA A 420 11.86 61.75 -4.88
CA ALA A 420 10.96 62.38 -3.88
C ALA A 420 9.45 62.15 -4.18
N GLU A 421 8.61 62.50 -3.20
CA GLU A 421 7.16 62.23 -3.07
C GLU A 421 6.24 63.25 -3.80
N GLY A 422 4.92 62.99 -3.85
CA GLY A 422 3.92 64.07 -3.69
C GLY A 422 2.73 64.22 -4.66
N ALA A 423 1.69 63.40 -4.48
CA ALA A 423 0.22 63.68 -4.47
C ALA A 423 -0.53 64.67 -5.43
N PHE A 424 -1.79 64.31 -5.73
CA PHE A 424 -2.91 65.07 -6.39
C PHE A 424 -2.73 65.44 -7.89
N GLY A 425 -3.75 65.42 -8.77
CA GLY A 425 -5.18 65.04 -8.71
C GLY A 425 -5.94 65.47 -9.99
N HIS A 426 -7.26 65.16 -10.11
CA HIS A 426 -8.22 65.60 -11.17
C HIS A 426 -8.09 64.99 -12.62
N VAL A 427 -9.15 64.80 -13.46
CA VAL A 427 -10.62 64.57 -13.24
C VAL A 427 -11.38 64.20 -14.55
N THR A 428 -12.54 63.50 -14.45
CA THR A 428 -13.62 63.28 -15.47
C THR A 428 -13.26 62.56 -16.79
N SER A 429 -14.16 61.86 -17.53
CA SER A 429 -15.64 61.81 -17.63
C SER A 429 -16.06 60.52 -18.40
N THR A 430 -17.28 59.94 -18.43
CA THR A 430 -18.60 60.09 -17.74
C THR A 430 -19.44 58.79 -17.92
N ALA A 431 -20.60 58.66 -17.25
CA ALA A 431 -21.62 57.60 -17.45
C ALA A 431 -22.74 58.04 -18.45
N PRO A 432 -23.91 57.34 -18.63
CA PRO A 432 -24.95 57.18 -17.59
C PRO A 432 -25.88 55.92 -17.61
N ASP A 433 -26.51 55.65 -16.46
CA ASP A 433 -27.76 54.86 -16.29
C ASP A 433 -29.01 55.76 -16.26
N PRO A 434 -30.23 55.18 -16.14
CA PRO A 434 -31.36 55.76 -15.39
C PRO A 434 -31.88 54.81 -14.28
N LEU A 435 -31.84 55.15 -12.98
CA LEU A 435 -32.90 55.82 -12.16
C LEU A 435 -34.31 55.18 -12.21
N GLY A 436 -35.06 55.01 -11.10
CA GLY A 436 -34.94 55.34 -9.66
C GLY A 436 -36.04 54.57 -8.87
N ASP A 437 -36.42 54.80 -7.60
CA ASP A 437 -36.08 55.80 -6.56
C ASP A 437 -36.44 55.23 -5.14
N ALA A 438 -36.12 55.95 -4.05
CA ALA A 438 -36.09 55.52 -2.63
C ALA A 438 -37.50 55.42 -1.92
N THR A 439 -37.68 54.92 -0.68
CA THR A 439 -37.11 55.40 0.61
C THR A 439 -37.29 54.50 1.86
N CYS A 440 -36.22 54.45 2.69
CA CYS A 440 -36.15 54.52 4.18
C CYS A 440 -36.78 53.45 5.11
N ASN A 441 -35.93 52.73 5.89
CA ASN A 441 -35.70 53.02 7.33
C ASN A 441 -34.58 52.20 8.04
N LEU A 442 -33.69 52.92 8.74
CA LEU A 442 -32.97 52.60 10.00
C LEU A 442 -32.00 51.37 10.15
N SER A 443 -30.71 51.66 9.94
CA SER A 443 -29.54 51.43 10.86
C SER A 443 -29.43 50.21 11.81
N ILE A 444 -28.30 49.47 11.74
CA ILE A 444 -27.22 49.36 12.77
C ILE A 444 -26.06 48.42 12.31
N GLU A 445 -24.89 48.64 12.90
CA GLU A 445 -23.52 48.06 12.80
C GLU A 445 -23.29 46.59 12.33
N ALA A 446 -22.05 46.35 11.86
CA ALA A 446 -21.54 45.05 11.41
C ALA A 446 -20.91 44.21 12.55
N PRO A 447 -21.03 42.86 12.51
CA PRO A 447 -20.26 41.96 13.36
C PRO A 447 -19.29 41.01 12.61
N THR A 448 -18.26 40.59 13.34
CA THR A 448 -17.19 39.65 12.95
C THR A 448 -17.68 38.20 12.66
N PRO A 449 -16.97 37.42 11.82
CA PRO A 449 -17.33 36.02 11.53
C PRO A 449 -17.12 35.09 12.73
N ARG A 450 -18.05 34.14 12.93
CA ARG A 450 -17.98 33.09 13.95
C ARG A 450 -17.68 31.73 13.32
N ILE A 451 -16.75 31.00 13.93
CA ILE A 451 -16.45 29.60 13.63
C ILE A 451 -17.44 28.70 14.39
N PRO A 452 -18.16 27.75 13.74
CA PRO A 452 -18.94 26.74 14.44
C PRO A 452 -18.01 25.66 15.02
N LYS A 453 -18.22 25.29 16.28
CA LYS A 453 -17.60 24.10 16.88
C LYS A 453 -18.29 22.84 16.38
N VAL A 454 -17.53 21.83 15.97
CA VAL A 454 -18.02 20.45 15.82
C VAL A 454 -17.15 19.55 16.69
N THR A 455 -17.80 18.76 17.54
CA THR A 455 -17.18 17.85 18.49
C THR A 455 -16.85 16.52 17.82
N SER A 456 -15.57 16.16 17.82
CA SER A 456 -15.15 14.77 17.66
C SER A 456 -15.45 13.97 18.93
N ASP A 457 -15.80 12.69 18.76
CA ASP A 457 -15.42 11.53 19.58
C ASP A 457 -16.50 10.44 19.50
N SER A 458 -16.15 9.21 19.05
CA SER A 458 -16.69 7.90 19.50
C SER A 458 -16.28 6.72 18.60
N PHE A 459 -15.13 6.12 18.89
CA PHE A 459 -14.68 4.74 18.58
C PHE A 459 -13.42 4.57 19.47
N ILE A 460 -13.18 3.56 20.31
CA ILE A 460 -13.77 2.24 20.58
C ILE A 460 -13.73 1.99 22.10
N SER A 461 -14.74 1.34 22.69
CA SER A 461 -14.60 0.16 23.58
C SER A 461 -15.86 -0.08 24.40
N GLU A 462 -16.70 -1.03 23.97
CA GLU A 462 -17.69 -1.68 24.83
C GLU A 462 -17.57 -3.19 24.67
N LEU A 463 -16.87 -3.83 25.62
CA LEU A 463 -16.83 -5.27 25.77
C LEU A 463 -16.52 -5.62 27.23
N VAL A 464 -17.26 -6.60 27.76
CA VAL A 464 -17.13 -7.20 29.11
C VAL A 464 -17.65 -6.34 30.28
N SER A 465 -18.96 -6.47 30.53
CA SER A 465 -19.63 -6.91 31.78
C SER A 465 -21.12 -7.06 31.42
N ASP A 466 -21.96 -7.96 31.93
CA ASP A 466 -22.03 -8.58 33.26
C ASP A 466 -22.60 -10.01 33.24
N ARG A 467 -22.36 -10.73 34.34
CA ARG A 467 -23.01 -12.01 34.67
C ARG A 467 -23.35 -11.99 36.16
N GLU A 468 -24.64 -11.84 36.53
CA GLU A 468 -25.35 -12.71 37.51
C GLU A 468 -26.75 -12.27 37.99
N SER A 469 -27.69 -13.21 37.90
CA SER A 469 -28.76 -13.54 38.88
C SER A 469 -29.97 -12.61 39.14
N GLY A 470 -31.19 -13.20 39.19
CA GLY A 470 -32.41 -12.50 39.69
C GLY A 470 -33.77 -13.10 39.27
N LYS A 471 -34.25 -14.15 39.95
CA LYS A 471 -35.51 -14.90 39.68
C LYS A 471 -36.81 -14.05 39.66
N ALA A 472 -37.80 -14.37 38.79
CA ALA A 472 -39.11 -14.94 39.21
C ALA A 472 -40.25 -15.08 38.14
N SER A 473 -40.74 -16.33 37.97
CA SER A 473 -42.18 -16.76 37.95
C SER A 473 -43.01 -16.98 36.64
N ARG A 474 -43.69 -18.16 36.64
CA ARG A 474 -44.89 -18.66 35.90
C ARG A 474 -44.78 -18.93 34.38
N ALA A 475 -44.75 -20.20 33.91
CA ALA A 475 -45.80 -21.25 33.80
C ALA A 475 -46.63 -21.10 32.50
N VAL A 476 -46.95 -22.12 31.68
CA VAL A 476 -47.22 -23.60 31.80
C VAL A 476 -46.70 -24.31 30.52
N GLY A 477 -46.40 -25.62 30.39
CA GLY A 477 -46.41 -26.81 31.27
C GLY A 477 -46.59 -28.14 30.47
N SER A 478 -46.60 -29.31 31.14
CA SER A 478 -46.71 -30.70 30.60
C SER A 478 -45.54 -31.28 29.77
N ALA A 479 -45.10 -32.54 29.92
CA ALA A 479 -45.42 -33.60 30.90
C ALA A 479 -44.40 -34.79 30.85
N ILE A 480 -44.20 -35.49 31.99
CA ILE A 480 -44.15 -36.99 32.15
C ILE A 480 -43.05 -37.78 31.35
N VAL A 481 -42.18 -38.64 31.90
CA VAL A 481 -42.04 -39.23 33.27
C VAL A 481 -40.73 -40.07 33.44
N GLN A 482 -40.25 -40.23 34.68
CA GLN A 482 -39.42 -41.33 35.28
C GLN A 482 -38.01 -41.69 34.70
N GLU A 483 -37.02 -42.16 35.46
CA GLU A 483 -36.78 -42.27 36.93
C GLU A 483 -35.27 -42.44 37.20
N GLU A 484 -34.80 -41.93 38.35
CA GLU A 484 -33.87 -42.54 39.37
C GLU A 484 -32.48 -43.10 38.93
N GLU A 485 -31.40 -43.06 39.73
CA GLU A 485 -31.19 -42.65 41.13
C GLU A 485 -29.67 -42.37 41.37
N GLU A 486 -29.34 -41.64 42.46
CA GLU A 486 -28.15 -41.79 43.37
C GLU A 486 -26.69 -41.98 42.83
N GLU A 487 -25.62 -41.71 43.58
CA GLU A 487 -25.28 -40.71 44.61
C GLU A 487 -23.72 -40.66 44.72
N GLU A 488 -23.19 -39.69 45.48
CA GLU A 488 -21.95 -39.65 46.32
C GLU A 488 -20.81 -40.71 46.24
N ALA A 489 -19.60 -40.52 46.80
CA ALA A 489 -18.72 -39.39 47.14
C ALA A 489 -17.40 -39.96 47.76
N ALA A 490 -16.40 -39.10 48.01
CA ALA A 490 -15.18 -39.32 48.85
C ALA A 490 -14.12 -40.35 48.34
N ILE A 491 -12.79 -40.15 48.31
CA ILE A 491 -11.81 -39.35 49.11
C ILE A 491 -11.57 -39.97 50.51
N PRO A 492 -10.36 -39.96 51.16
CA PRO A 492 -8.94 -39.86 50.73
C PRO A 492 -8.04 -41.03 51.27
N GLY A 493 -6.71 -40.95 51.14
CA GLY A 493 -5.78 -41.63 52.08
C GLY A 493 -4.31 -41.80 51.60
N GLU A 494 -3.34 -41.32 52.38
CA GLU A 494 -1.89 -41.37 52.10
C GLU A 494 -1.16 -42.62 52.65
N VAL A 495 0.15 -42.75 52.28
CA VAL A 495 1.31 -43.26 53.08
C VAL A 495 2.14 -44.46 52.52
N GLN A 496 3.34 -44.11 52.04
CA GLN A 496 4.68 -44.76 52.09
C GLN A 496 4.96 -46.29 51.93
N VAL A 497 5.57 -46.63 50.76
CA VAL A 497 6.77 -47.47 50.43
C VAL A 497 7.26 -48.66 51.31
N PRO A 498 7.62 -49.81 50.66
CA PRO A 498 8.92 -50.51 50.87
C PRO A 498 9.67 -50.98 49.57
N PRO A 499 10.93 -51.52 49.63
CA PRO A 499 11.92 -51.43 48.52
C PRO A 499 12.71 -52.72 48.08
N LEU A 500 13.74 -52.54 47.20
CA LEU A 500 14.88 -53.44 46.80
C LEU A 500 14.64 -54.50 45.69
N SER A 501 15.54 -54.80 44.72
CA SER A 501 16.90 -55.41 44.89
C SER A 501 17.78 -55.44 43.59
N LEU A 502 19.09 -55.75 43.72
CA LEU A 502 20.07 -56.11 42.65
C LEU A 502 19.87 -57.58 42.14
N ASN A 503 20.50 -58.18 41.10
CA ASN A 503 21.94 -58.18 40.73
C ASN A 503 22.27 -58.96 39.40
N GLN A 504 23.41 -58.65 38.75
CA GLN A 504 24.17 -59.46 37.73
C GLN A 504 23.50 -59.75 36.36
N SER A 505 24.20 -59.85 35.21
CA SER A 505 25.57 -60.36 34.96
C SER A 505 26.36 -59.71 33.78
N SER A 506 27.67 -60.00 33.79
CA SER A 506 28.75 -59.84 32.79
C SER A 506 28.48 -59.63 31.29
N GLY A 507 29.33 -58.80 30.64
CA GLY A 507 29.83 -59.08 29.27
C GLY A 507 29.94 -57.90 28.29
N ALA A 508 31.04 -57.15 28.33
CA ALA A 508 31.53 -56.32 27.21
C ALA A 508 32.48 -57.17 26.31
N PRO A 509 32.94 -56.72 25.11
CA PRO A 509 32.77 -55.39 24.51
C PRO A 509 32.36 -55.35 23.00
N ASP A 510 31.83 -54.19 22.60
CA ASP A 510 32.31 -53.26 21.55
C ASP A 510 33.59 -53.65 20.74
N PRO A 511 33.86 -53.14 19.50
CA PRO A 511 33.29 -51.88 18.97
C PRO A 511 33.14 -51.74 17.42
N GLN A 512 32.89 -50.48 17.01
CA GLN A 512 33.38 -49.78 15.79
C GLN A 512 32.72 -50.01 14.41
N TRP A 513 32.29 -48.86 13.83
CA TRP A 513 32.38 -48.45 12.41
C TRP A 513 31.42 -49.23 11.46
N SER A 514 30.86 -48.65 10.38
CA SER A 514 30.90 -47.30 9.79
C SER A 514 29.85 -47.21 8.67
N ASN A 515 29.42 -45.99 8.31
CA ASN A 515 28.97 -45.57 6.97
C ASN A 515 27.70 -46.19 6.33
N VAL A 516 26.88 -45.30 5.74
CA VAL A 516 26.19 -45.47 4.42
C VAL A 516 25.08 -46.54 4.36
N ASP A 517 23.89 -46.31 3.80
CA ASP A 517 23.15 -45.11 3.37
C ASP A 517 21.70 -45.56 3.07
N LEU A 518 20.82 -44.58 2.81
CA LEU A 518 19.62 -44.67 1.95
C LEU A 518 18.35 -45.43 2.40
N GLU A 519 17.25 -44.79 2.00
CA GLU A 519 15.86 -45.23 1.78
C GLU A 519 15.00 -45.63 3.01
N GLU A 520 14.01 -44.80 3.38
CA GLU A 520 12.65 -44.69 2.82
C GLU A 520 11.76 -45.88 3.27
N THR A 521 10.75 -45.69 4.12
CA THR A 521 9.43 -45.14 3.72
C THR A 521 8.47 -44.98 4.91
N GLN A 522 7.48 -44.08 4.75
CA GLN A 522 6.10 -44.12 5.27
C GLN A 522 5.87 -44.11 6.82
N ILE A 523 5.34 -43.03 7.42
CA ILE A 523 3.97 -42.46 7.37
C ILE A 523 2.98 -43.11 8.38
N GLN A 524 2.74 -42.41 9.51
CA GLN A 524 1.43 -42.02 10.11
C GLN A 524 1.67 -41.46 11.53
N HIS A 525 1.44 -40.17 11.79
CA HIS A 525 0.18 -39.46 12.09
C HIS A 525 -0.27 -39.53 13.57
N GLY A 526 -0.49 -38.35 14.19
CA GLY A 526 -1.14 -38.27 15.50
C GLY A 526 -0.96 -36.96 16.29
N GLN A 527 -1.60 -35.86 15.83
CA GLN A 527 -2.27 -34.80 16.64
C GLN A 527 -1.49 -34.05 17.77
N SER A 528 -1.84 -32.83 18.20
CA SER A 528 -2.58 -31.69 17.64
C SER A 528 -2.38 -30.49 18.59
N ALA A 529 -2.32 -29.24 18.08
CA ALA A 529 -2.50 -28.04 18.89
C ALA A 529 -2.87 -26.82 18.03
N ALA A 530 -4.13 -26.41 18.12
CA ALA A 530 -4.65 -25.08 17.78
C ALA A 530 -4.19 -24.06 18.86
N ASP A 531 -4.21 -22.73 18.69
CA ASP A 531 -4.64 -21.89 17.57
C ASP A 531 -4.05 -20.45 17.71
N SER A 532 -4.41 -19.58 16.75
CA SER A 532 -4.38 -18.10 16.79
C SER A 532 -3.15 -17.34 16.24
N SER A 533 -3.34 -16.76 15.05
CA SER A 533 -2.70 -15.50 14.63
C SER A 533 -3.47 -14.85 13.45
N SER A 534 -4.37 -13.93 13.76
CA SER A 534 -4.96 -13.03 12.77
C SER A 534 -3.91 -11.97 12.35
N LEU A 535 -3.48 -11.96 11.09
CA LEU A 535 -2.81 -10.80 10.48
C LEU A 535 -3.21 -10.65 9.01
N SER A 536 -3.49 -9.41 8.63
CA SER A 536 -3.95 -9.02 7.29
C SER A 536 -2.89 -9.23 6.21
N SER A 537 -3.25 -9.97 5.17
CA SER A 537 -2.42 -10.26 3.99
C SER A 537 -2.36 -9.07 3.01
N VAL A 538 -1.60 -8.03 3.36
CA VAL A 538 -1.08 -7.08 2.36
C VAL A 538 0.15 -7.70 1.71
N ALA A 539 0.05 -8.06 0.43
CA ALA A 539 1.16 -8.59 -0.33
C ALA A 539 2.18 -7.47 -0.63
N THR A 540 3.27 -7.43 0.15
CA THR A 540 4.43 -6.58 -0.11
C THR A 540 5.35 -7.31 -1.09
N TYR A 541 5.42 -6.84 -2.33
CA TYR A 541 6.22 -7.47 -3.38
C TYR A 541 7.65 -6.94 -3.41
N THR A 542 8.58 -7.87 -3.25
CA THR A 542 10.03 -7.68 -3.20
C THR A 542 10.66 -7.55 -4.59
N PHE A 543 11.75 -6.80 -4.70
CA PHE A 543 12.39 -6.43 -5.97
C PHE A 543 13.92 -6.40 -5.85
N ALA A 544 14.57 -7.46 -6.33
CA ALA A 544 15.98 -7.37 -6.73
C ALA A 544 16.08 -6.73 -8.11
N MET A 545 16.95 -5.72 -8.27
CA MET A 545 17.20 -5.05 -9.55
C MET A 545 18.70 -4.83 -9.72
N GLU A 546 19.28 -5.38 -10.77
CA GLU A 546 20.66 -5.07 -11.19
C GLU A 546 20.70 -3.64 -11.77
N ASP A 547 21.68 -2.85 -11.34
CA ASP A 547 21.88 -1.49 -11.86
C ASP A 547 22.77 -1.52 -13.12
N GLY A 548 22.26 -1.01 -14.25
CA GLY A 548 23.00 -1.07 -15.52
C GLY A 548 22.24 -0.69 -16.79
N ALA A 549 21.89 0.60 -16.93
CA ALA A 549 21.49 1.28 -18.17
C ALA A 549 20.20 0.80 -18.90
N ASP A 550 19.43 1.78 -19.42
CA ASP A 550 18.10 1.63 -20.01
C ASP A 550 17.04 1.03 -19.04
N GLU A 551 16.56 1.85 -18.08
CA GLU A 551 15.40 1.50 -17.24
C GLU A 551 14.17 1.19 -18.10
N ARG A 552 13.88 -0.11 -18.28
CA ARG A 552 12.65 -0.56 -18.95
C ARG A 552 11.46 -0.39 -18.00
N PRO A 553 10.29 0.05 -18.49
CA PRO A 553 9.13 0.27 -17.64
C PRO A 553 8.61 -1.05 -17.05
N LEU A 554 8.70 -1.19 -15.73
CA LEU A 554 8.16 -2.31 -14.96
C LEU A 554 6.66 -2.13 -14.72
N TRP A 555 5.86 -3.14 -15.06
CA TRP A 555 4.40 -3.12 -14.92
C TRP A 555 3.92 -3.99 -13.74
N ALA A 556 2.83 -3.55 -13.10
CA ALA A 556 2.20 -4.25 -11.98
C ALA A 556 0.81 -4.79 -12.34
N TRP A 557 0.05 -4.09 -13.19
CA TRP A 557 -1.28 -4.52 -13.61
C TRP A 557 -1.60 -4.14 -15.07
N VAL A 558 -2.45 -4.93 -15.75
CA VAL A 558 -2.92 -4.65 -17.12
C VAL A 558 -4.39 -5.05 -17.29
N SER A 559 -5.16 -4.23 -18.00
CA SER A 559 -6.56 -4.49 -18.35
C SER A 559 -6.86 -4.18 -19.82
N GLY A 560 -7.22 -5.21 -20.58
CA GLY A 560 -7.61 -5.16 -21.99
C GLY A 560 -9.11 -5.25 -22.25
N GLY A 561 -9.96 -5.22 -21.23
CA GLY A 561 -11.43 -5.35 -21.38
C GLY A 561 -12.06 -4.26 -22.26
N GLY A 562 -11.47 -3.06 -22.31
CA GLY A 562 -11.84 -1.99 -23.24
C GLY A 562 -11.11 -2.02 -24.59
N CYS A 563 -10.13 -2.89 -24.78
CA CYS A 563 -9.21 -2.88 -25.91
C CYS A 563 -9.67 -3.85 -27.02
N SER A 564 -10.12 -3.31 -28.15
CA SER A 564 -10.56 -4.10 -29.30
C SER A 564 -9.43 -4.26 -30.31
N VAL A 565 -8.78 -5.42 -30.29
CA VAL A 565 -7.78 -5.82 -31.29
C VAL A 565 -8.41 -6.78 -32.29
N ASP A 566 -8.23 -6.49 -33.58
CA ASP A 566 -8.52 -7.43 -34.67
C ASP A 566 -7.27 -8.25 -34.99
N SER A 567 -7.42 -9.58 -35.00
CA SER A 567 -6.36 -10.56 -35.29
C SER A 567 -5.67 -10.40 -36.64
N HIS A 568 -6.31 -9.72 -37.61
CA HIS A 568 -5.75 -9.46 -38.94
C HIS A 568 -5.08 -8.09 -39.10
N SER A 569 -5.21 -7.19 -38.12
CA SER A 569 -4.71 -5.83 -38.20
C SER A 569 -3.29 -5.69 -37.61
N PRO A 570 -2.31 -5.09 -38.32
CA PRO A 570 -0.96 -4.91 -37.80
C PRO A 570 -0.92 -3.78 -36.74
N LEU A 571 -0.77 -4.16 -35.48
CA LEU A 571 -0.62 -3.24 -34.36
C LEU A 571 0.73 -2.50 -34.40
N SER A 572 0.70 -1.18 -34.19
CA SER A 572 1.88 -0.31 -34.09
C SER A 572 2.75 -0.58 -32.86
N TRP A 573 2.19 -1.22 -31.84
CA TRP A 573 2.82 -1.53 -30.54
C TRP A 573 4.15 -2.31 -30.61
N PHE A 574 4.46 -2.88 -31.77
CA PHE A 574 5.65 -3.71 -31.98
C PHE A 574 6.69 -3.05 -32.92
N ASN A 575 6.41 -1.84 -33.42
CA ASN A 575 7.17 -1.20 -34.50
C ASN A 575 7.92 0.06 -34.02
N CYS A 576 8.69 -0.06 -32.93
CA CYS A 576 9.63 1.00 -32.52
C CYS A 576 10.88 0.99 -33.41
N SER A 577 10.75 1.54 -34.63
CA SER A 577 11.85 1.81 -35.56
C SER A 577 12.23 3.30 -35.55
N GLY A 578 12.42 3.85 -34.35
CA GLY A 578 12.84 5.24 -34.11
C GLY A 578 14.13 5.34 -33.29
N THR A 579 15.14 6.02 -33.84
CA THR A 579 16.32 6.59 -33.14
C THR A 579 17.40 5.69 -32.53
N THR A 580 17.44 4.37 -32.77
CA THR A 580 18.68 3.56 -32.58
C THR A 580 19.17 2.76 -33.80
N SER A 581 18.32 2.50 -34.81
CA SER A 581 18.73 1.70 -35.98
C SER A 581 19.45 2.47 -37.09
N SER A 582 19.40 3.81 -37.10
CA SER A 582 19.99 4.63 -38.17
C SER A 582 21.51 4.74 -38.15
N LEU A 583 22.17 4.39 -37.03
CA LEU A 583 23.64 4.29 -36.95
C LEU A 583 24.18 2.88 -37.31
N LEU A 584 23.30 1.91 -37.55
CA LEU A 584 23.70 0.53 -37.91
C LEU A 584 23.40 0.14 -39.37
N GLN A 585 22.66 0.98 -40.12
CA GLN A 585 22.28 0.69 -41.52
C GLN A 585 23.15 1.35 -42.60
N SER A 586 24.24 2.03 -42.25
CA SER A 586 25.21 2.61 -43.21
C SER A 586 26.51 1.81 -43.38
N VAL A 587 26.68 0.68 -42.69
CA VAL A 587 27.89 -0.19 -42.78
C VAL A 587 27.62 -1.53 -43.49
N GLN A 588 26.36 -1.85 -43.82
CA GLN A 588 25.99 -3.09 -44.52
C GLN A 588 25.96 -2.97 -46.06
N SER A 589 26.87 -2.18 -46.62
CA SER A 589 27.10 -2.12 -48.07
C SER A 589 28.58 -2.12 -48.45
N MET A 590 29.39 -3.01 -47.85
CA MET A 590 30.53 -3.72 -48.48
C MET A 590 31.27 -4.62 -47.45
N SER A 591 30.77 -5.82 -47.18
CA SER A 591 31.58 -6.90 -46.60
C SER A 591 31.07 -8.28 -46.99
N LEU A 592 31.93 -9.06 -47.64
CA LEU A 592 31.63 -10.43 -48.07
C LEU A 592 31.91 -11.43 -46.93
N SER A 593 30.88 -12.21 -46.59
CA SER A 593 30.96 -13.56 -45.99
C SER A 593 31.94 -13.82 -44.83
N MET A 594 31.48 -13.62 -43.59
CA MET A 594 31.89 -14.40 -42.40
C MET A 594 30.66 -14.60 -41.51
N THR A 595 30.43 -15.81 -40.99
CA THR A 595 29.22 -16.12 -40.19
C THR A 595 29.44 -15.91 -38.69
N GLN A 596 28.36 -15.65 -37.96
CA GLN A 596 28.39 -15.29 -36.53
C GLN A 596 29.01 -16.38 -35.63
N SER A 597 28.95 -17.65 -36.04
CA SER A 597 29.63 -18.77 -35.37
C SER A 597 31.16 -18.72 -35.52
N GLN A 598 31.68 -18.28 -36.67
CA GLN A 598 33.12 -18.04 -36.86
C GLN A 598 33.59 -16.87 -35.98
N MET A 599 32.74 -15.87 -35.76
CA MET A 599 33.01 -14.74 -34.85
C MET A 599 33.07 -15.12 -33.36
N ALA A 600 32.48 -16.24 -32.94
CA ALA A 600 32.64 -16.78 -31.59
C ALA A 600 33.94 -17.57 -31.43
N ALA A 601 34.34 -18.32 -32.47
CA ALA A 601 35.54 -19.16 -32.46
C ALA A 601 36.85 -18.36 -32.38
N TRP A 602 37.05 -17.34 -33.23
CA TRP A 602 38.28 -16.51 -33.17
C TRP A 602 38.36 -15.70 -31.85
N ARG A 603 37.24 -15.29 -31.25
CA ARG A 603 37.23 -14.61 -29.95
C ARG A 603 37.73 -15.52 -28.83
N LYS A 604 37.30 -16.79 -28.79
CA LYS A 604 37.89 -17.80 -27.88
C LYS A 604 39.37 -17.99 -28.15
N GLN A 605 39.76 -18.11 -29.42
CA GLN A 605 41.16 -18.32 -29.81
C GLN A 605 42.07 -17.14 -29.45
N ILE A 606 41.58 -15.89 -29.54
CA ILE A 606 42.29 -14.70 -29.05
C ILE A 606 42.32 -14.66 -27.52
N PHE A 607 41.25 -15.03 -26.82
CA PHE A 607 41.28 -15.12 -25.36
C PHE A 607 42.29 -16.17 -24.87
N GLU A 608 42.38 -17.32 -25.54
CA GLU A 608 43.39 -18.34 -25.27
C GLU A 608 44.81 -17.82 -25.58
N GLN A 609 45.03 -17.17 -26.73
CA GLN A 609 46.34 -16.59 -27.06
C GLN A 609 46.76 -15.45 -26.12
N LEU A 610 45.83 -14.60 -25.68
CA LEU A 610 46.08 -13.55 -24.68
C LEU A 610 46.32 -14.14 -23.29
N SER A 611 45.63 -15.22 -22.93
CA SER A 611 45.85 -15.95 -21.67
C SER A 611 47.21 -16.67 -21.66
N GLU A 612 47.59 -17.33 -22.76
CA GLU A 612 48.92 -17.91 -22.93
C GLU A 612 50.04 -16.86 -22.97
N ARG A 613 49.78 -15.71 -23.59
CA ARG A 613 50.72 -14.59 -23.63
C ARG A 613 50.90 -13.99 -22.24
N SER A 614 49.80 -13.75 -21.53
CA SER A 614 49.81 -13.28 -20.14
C SER A 614 50.55 -14.27 -19.23
N LYS A 615 50.33 -15.59 -19.36
CA LYS A 615 51.12 -16.62 -18.67
C LYS A 615 52.61 -16.53 -19.02
N ARG A 616 52.98 -16.43 -20.30
CA ARG A 616 54.40 -16.29 -20.73
C ARG A 616 55.05 -15.00 -20.24
N GLU A 617 54.30 -13.90 -20.19
CA GLU A 617 54.80 -12.62 -19.70
C GLU A 617 54.93 -12.62 -18.16
N LEU A 618 53.97 -13.20 -17.40
CA LEU A 618 54.07 -13.39 -15.95
C LEU A 618 55.12 -14.41 -15.52
N ASP A 619 55.36 -15.48 -16.30
CA ASP A 619 56.33 -16.53 -15.95
C ASP A 619 57.76 -15.97 -15.82
N ASN A 620 58.10 -14.93 -16.59
CA ASN A 620 59.36 -14.20 -16.47
C ASN A 620 59.49 -13.43 -15.13
N PHE A 621 58.38 -13.08 -14.47
CA PHE A 621 58.35 -12.30 -13.23
C PHE A 621 58.02 -13.13 -11.97
N ARG A 622 57.64 -14.41 -12.09
CA ARG A 622 57.36 -15.32 -10.94
C ARG A 622 58.47 -15.41 -9.88
N HIS A 623 59.69 -15.05 -10.24
CA HIS A 623 60.86 -15.07 -9.36
C HIS A 623 60.95 -13.83 -8.45
N TYR A 624 60.20 -12.76 -8.75
CA TYR A 624 60.06 -11.60 -7.89
C TYR A 624 58.87 -11.80 -6.95
N LYS A 625 59.15 -11.85 -5.65
CA LYS A 625 58.13 -11.91 -4.62
C LYS A 625 57.39 -10.56 -4.60
N GLN A 626 56.15 -10.54 -5.07
CA GLN A 626 55.33 -9.33 -5.16
C GLN A 626 55.14 -8.74 -3.75
N ALA A 627 55.71 -7.55 -3.53
CA ALA A 627 55.69 -6.88 -2.23
C ALA A 627 54.32 -6.20 -2.01
N VAL A 628 53.36 -6.98 -1.53
CA VAL A 628 52.10 -6.44 -0.99
C VAL A 628 52.33 -6.10 0.48
N GLU A 629 52.41 -4.81 0.81
CA GLU A 629 52.38 -4.36 2.21
C GLU A 629 50.97 -4.56 2.77
N GLN A 630 50.72 -5.74 3.34
CA GLN A 630 49.56 -6.00 4.19
C GLN A 630 49.73 -5.23 5.51
N SER A 631 49.32 -3.97 5.52
CA SER A 631 49.33 -3.15 6.73
C SER A 631 48.22 -3.62 7.69
N VAL A 632 48.64 -4.23 8.80
CA VAL A 632 47.75 -4.58 9.91
C VAL A 632 47.73 -3.41 10.89
N TRP A 633 46.55 -2.80 11.08
CA TRP A 633 46.34 -1.73 12.04
C TRP A 633 45.69 -2.30 13.31
N VAL A 634 46.13 -1.86 14.49
CA VAL A 634 45.60 -2.36 15.76
C VAL A 634 45.37 -1.22 16.75
N LYS A 635 44.11 -1.04 17.19
CA LYS A 635 43.77 -0.17 18.35
C LYS A 635 43.53 -1.02 19.59
N LYS A 636 44.11 -0.62 20.72
CA LYS A 636 43.92 -1.28 22.02
C LYS A 636 43.34 -0.31 23.05
N GLY A 637 42.55 -0.81 23.99
CA GLY A 637 42.04 -0.06 25.14
C GLY A 637 41.68 -0.96 26.31
N ALA A 638 41.49 -0.35 27.49
CA ALA A 638 41.10 -1.06 28.71
C ALA A 638 39.68 -0.67 29.08
N ILE A 639 38.78 -1.65 29.12
CA ILE A 639 37.35 -1.44 29.37
C ILE A 639 36.82 -2.52 30.31
N GLN A 640 35.57 -2.45 30.72
CA GLN A 640 34.92 -3.49 31.52
C GLN A 640 33.91 -4.28 30.69
N TRP A 641 33.95 -5.60 30.81
CA TRP A 641 33.00 -6.51 30.18
C TRP A 641 32.05 -7.11 31.22
N TRP A 642 30.76 -7.19 30.89
CA TRP A 642 29.80 -7.95 31.66
C TRP A 642 29.92 -9.43 31.30
N ARG A 643 30.62 -10.20 32.14
CA ARG A 643 30.97 -11.59 31.81
C ARG A 643 29.74 -12.49 31.65
N ASP A 644 29.82 -13.40 30.69
CA ASP A 644 28.71 -14.29 30.31
C ASP A 644 28.44 -15.42 31.33
N TRP A 645 29.40 -15.75 32.20
CA TRP A 645 29.24 -16.85 33.16
C TRP A 645 28.84 -16.39 34.57
N LYS A 646 28.06 -17.22 35.25
CA LYS A 646 27.60 -16.97 36.63
C LYS A 646 28.76 -17.02 37.64
N PRO A 647 28.70 -16.23 38.74
CA PRO A 647 27.79 -15.09 38.93
C PRO A 647 28.18 -13.93 37.99
N HIS A 648 27.20 -13.34 37.29
CA HIS A 648 27.47 -12.27 36.33
C HIS A 648 27.99 -11.02 37.07
N LYS A 649 29.11 -10.47 36.61
CA LYS A 649 29.72 -9.25 37.15
C LYS A 649 30.55 -8.56 36.07
N TRP A 650 30.80 -7.27 36.27
CA TRP A 650 31.81 -6.54 35.51
C TRP A 650 33.21 -7.06 35.83
N VAL A 651 34.03 -7.20 34.79
CA VAL A 651 35.44 -7.61 34.86
C VAL A 651 36.24 -6.69 33.95
N ASP A 652 37.40 -6.24 34.42
CA ASP A 652 38.34 -5.45 33.60
C ASP A 652 38.95 -6.33 32.51
N VAL A 653 38.89 -5.86 31.27
CA VAL A 653 39.35 -6.56 30.06
C VAL A 653 40.14 -5.63 29.16
N HIS A 654 41.02 -6.21 28.34
CA HIS A 654 41.69 -5.47 27.29
C HIS A 654 40.97 -5.72 25.96
N LEU A 655 40.48 -4.66 25.34
CA LEU A 655 39.90 -4.69 24.00
C LEU A 655 41.02 -4.43 22.98
N ALA A 656 41.06 -5.21 21.90
CA ALA A 656 41.90 -4.94 20.74
C ALA A 656 41.08 -5.11 19.46
N LEU A 657 41.03 -4.07 18.63
CA LEU A 657 40.49 -4.13 17.28
C LEU A 657 41.68 -4.26 16.32
N GLU A 658 41.77 -5.38 15.62
CA GLU A 658 42.75 -5.62 14.55
C GLU A 658 42.04 -5.48 13.20
N GLN A 659 42.53 -4.59 12.33
CA GLN A 659 41.97 -4.34 11.00
C GLN A 659 43.04 -4.63 9.93
N PHE A 660 42.63 -5.38 8.90
CA PHE A 660 43.48 -5.89 7.84
C PHE A 660 43.04 -5.24 6.52
N SER A 661 43.96 -4.53 5.85
CA SER A 661 43.67 -3.96 4.52
C SER A 661 44.10 -4.93 3.42
N GLY A 662 43.14 -5.42 2.63
CA GLY A 662 43.38 -6.31 1.49
C GLY A 662 43.91 -5.57 0.26
N ALA A 663 44.51 -6.32 -0.68
CA ALA A 663 45.07 -5.76 -1.92
C ALA A 663 44.03 -5.11 -2.86
N GLU A 664 42.75 -5.42 -2.65
CA GLU A 664 41.60 -4.88 -3.41
C GLU A 664 40.89 -3.73 -2.68
N GLY A 665 41.40 -3.25 -1.55
CA GLY A 665 40.84 -2.14 -0.78
C GLY A 665 39.83 -2.51 0.30
N TYR A 666 39.31 -3.74 0.32
CA TYR A 666 38.49 -4.26 1.42
C TYR A 666 39.25 -4.23 2.75
N LYS A 667 38.61 -3.70 3.81
CA LYS A 667 39.17 -3.67 5.16
C LYS A 667 38.35 -4.53 6.11
N ASP A 668 38.79 -5.75 6.36
CA ASP A 668 38.14 -6.63 7.32
C ASP A 668 38.77 -6.51 8.72
N GLY A 669 38.09 -6.96 9.77
CA GLY A 669 38.60 -6.81 11.13
C GLY A 669 38.07 -7.80 12.16
N ILE A 670 38.85 -7.98 13.22
CA ILE A 670 38.52 -8.86 14.36
C ILE A 670 38.64 -8.06 15.66
N LEU A 671 37.59 -8.13 16.47
CA LEU A 671 37.54 -7.52 17.79
C LEU A 671 37.84 -8.59 18.86
N PHE A 672 38.99 -8.47 19.53
CA PHE A 672 39.41 -9.34 20.63
C PHE A 672 39.11 -8.70 21.99
N ILE A 673 38.54 -9.48 22.90
CA ILE A 673 38.30 -9.13 24.30
C ILE A 673 39.12 -10.10 25.16
N TYR A 674 40.27 -9.64 25.66
CA TYR A 674 41.16 -10.43 26.52
C TYR A 674 40.74 -10.32 27.99
N TYR A 675 40.53 -11.47 28.63
CA TYR A 675 40.10 -11.59 30.03
C TYR A 675 40.89 -12.69 30.76
N ASN A 676 40.94 -12.61 32.10
CA ASN A 676 41.56 -13.64 32.92
C ASN A 676 40.49 -14.57 33.54
N TYR A 677 40.72 -15.89 33.50
CA TYR A 677 39.84 -16.92 34.05
C TYR A 677 40.66 -17.95 34.82
N TYR A 678 40.54 -17.96 36.15
CA TYR A 678 41.42 -18.72 37.06
C TYR A 678 42.92 -18.53 36.73
N ASP A 679 43.33 -17.26 36.63
CA ASP A 679 44.69 -16.81 36.27
C ASP A 679 45.22 -17.23 34.88
N GLU A 680 44.43 -17.98 34.09
CA GLU A 680 44.69 -18.18 32.65
C GLU A 680 44.21 -16.98 31.83
N LYS A 681 45.05 -16.50 30.91
CA LYS A 681 44.64 -15.50 29.89
C LYS A 681 43.80 -16.17 28.82
N LYS A 682 42.56 -15.73 28.65
CA LYS A 682 41.64 -16.17 27.59
C LYS A 682 41.18 -14.98 26.77
N TYR A 683 40.58 -15.25 25.62
CA TYR A 683 39.99 -14.23 24.77
C TYR A 683 38.62 -14.67 24.26
N LEU A 684 37.74 -13.70 24.09
CA LEU A 684 36.57 -13.77 23.22
C LEU A 684 36.90 -12.98 21.95
N HIS A 685 36.37 -13.38 20.81
CA HIS A 685 36.48 -12.61 19.57
C HIS A 685 35.11 -12.44 18.91
N ALA A 686 34.97 -11.40 18.10
CA ALA A 686 33.86 -11.19 17.18
C ALA A 686 34.43 -10.63 15.86
N PHE A 687 33.96 -11.15 14.73
CA PHE A 687 34.33 -10.60 13.42
C PHE A 687 33.50 -9.33 13.15
N ILE A 688 34.13 -8.29 12.61
CA ILE A 688 33.50 -6.99 12.35
C ILE A 688 32.42 -7.10 11.25
N ASN A 689 32.60 -8.02 10.31
CA ASN A 689 31.61 -8.40 9.30
C ASN A 689 30.44 -9.26 9.84
N GLU A 690 30.50 -9.75 11.08
CA GLU A 690 29.40 -10.43 11.79
C GLU A 690 28.64 -9.51 12.77
N VAL A 691 29.14 -8.32 13.08
CA VAL A 691 28.45 -7.38 13.98
C VAL A 691 27.19 -6.85 13.31
N THR A 692 26.02 -7.08 13.89
CA THR A 692 24.72 -6.72 13.29
C THR A 692 24.21 -5.36 13.74
N ILE A 693 24.38 -5.02 15.02
CA ILE A 693 24.05 -3.68 15.54
C ILE A 693 24.93 -3.32 16.75
N LEU A 694 25.28 -2.03 16.82
CA LEU A 694 25.98 -1.41 17.94
C LEU A 694 25.02 -0.41 18.60
N VAL A 695 24.76 -0.55 19.90
CA VAL A 695 23.74 0.26 20.60
C VAL A 695 24.28 0.85 21.91
N PRO A 696 24.14 2.16 22.18
CA PRO A 696 24.41 2.75 23.48
C PRO A 696 23.35 2.29 24.51
N VAL A 697 23.82 1.67 25.60
CA VAL A 697 22.99 1.13 26.67
C VAL A 697 23.01 2.08 27.86
N LEU A 698 21.83 2.59 28.24
CA LEU A 698 21.71 3.45 29.41
C LEU A 698 21.93 2.63 30.69
N ASN A 699 22.93 3.00 31.49
CA ASN A 699 23.20 2.41 32.79
C ASN A 699 23.48 3.55 33.79
N LYS A 700 22.75 3.55 34.92
CA LYS A 700 22.84 4.60 35.96
C LYS A 700 24.23 4.73 36.61
N SER A 701 25.15 3.80 36.36
CA SER A 701 26.45 3.69 37.04
C SER A 701 27.68 3.64 36.12
N LYS A 702 27.52 3.42 34.81
CA LYS A 702 28.63 3.19 33.86
C LYS A 702 28.24 3.61 32.44
N HIS A 703 29.21 4.06 31.65
CA HIS A 703 29.03 4.37 30.22
C HIS A 703 29.09 3.07 29.41
N THR A 704 27.91 2.47 29.16
CA THR A 704 27.80 1.15 28.54
C THR A 704 27.32 1.17 27.09
N PHE A 705 27.85 0.24 26.29
CA PHE A 705 27.33 -0.09 24.97
C PHE A 705 27.22 -1.61 24.78
N ALA A 706 26.38 -2.03 23.84
CA ALA A 706 26.16 -3.42 23.49
C ALA A 706 26.52 -3.67 22.03
N LEU A 707 27.24 -4.76 21.81
CA LEU A 707 27.55 -5.31 20.49
C LEU A 707 26.75 -6.59 20.29
N TYR A 708 26.00 -6.63 19.18
CA TYR A 708 25.20 -7.76 18.75
C TYR A 708 25.84 -8.45 17.54
N THR A 709 25.70 -9.76 17.49
CA THR A 709 25.96 -10.63 16.32
C THR A 709 24.74 -11.54 16.16
N PRO A 710 24.54 -12.28 15.05
CA PRO A 710 23.33 -13.08 14.85
C PRO A 710 23.07 -14.06 15.99
N GLU A 711 24.10 -14.83 16.38
CA GLU A 711 24.01 -15.81 17.46
C GLU A 711 23.70 -15.16 18.82
N ARG A 712 24.35 -14.03 19.14
CA ARG A 712 24.10 -13.26 20.37
C ARG A 712 22.70 -12.63 20.40
N THR A 713 22.15 -12.32 19.22
CA THR A 713 20.79 -11.76 19.05
C THR A 713 19.73 -12.82 19.30
N LYS A 714 19.88 -14.02 18.71
CA LYS A 714 19.00 -15.18 18.98
C LYS A 714 18.99 -15.54 20.48
N GLN A 715 20.15 -15.54 21.11
CA GLN A 715 20.30 -15.80 22.55
C GLN A 715 19.79 -14.66 23.46
N ARG A 716 19.38 -13.50 22.89
CA ARG A 716 19.04 -12.26 23.59
C ARG A 716 20.10 -11.80 24.60
N TRP A 717 21.37 -12.12 24.34
CA TRP A 717 22.49 -11.89 25.25
C TRP A 717 23.67 -11.23 24.53
N PRO A 718 23.64 -9.90 24.33
CA PRO A 718 24.70 -9.17 23.63
C PRO A 718 25.99 -9.05 24.45
N ILE A 719 27.10 -8.80 23.77
CA ILE A 719 28.37 -8.47 24.41
C ILE A 719 28.25 -7.04 24.97
N ARG A 720 28.11 -6.91 26.29
CA ARG A 720 27.99 -5.61 26.97
C ARG A 720 29.33 -5.12 27.50
N LEU A 721 29.74 -3.96 27.03
CA LEU A 721 31.01 -3.31 27.36
C LEU A 721 30.74 -1.98 28.08
N ALA A 722 31.65 -1.59 28.97
CA ALA A 722 31.62 -0.34 29.73
C ALA A 722 32.96 0.38 29.59
N ALA A 723 32.95 1.59 29.04
CA ALA A 723 34.11 2.47 28.99
C ALA A 723 34.31 3.21 30.33
N ALA A 724 35.51 3.77 30.55
CA ALA A 724 35.79 4.56 31.75
C ALA A 724 35.12 5.95 31.68
N THR A 725 34.94 6.50 30.48
CA THR A 725 34.31 7.80 30.24
C THR A 725 33.28 7.76 29.12
N GLU A 726 32.37 8.74 29.09
CA GLU A 726 31.40 8.91 28.02
C GLU A 726 32.04 9.19 26.66
N LEU A 727 33.12 9.97 26.64
CA LEU A 727 33.87 10.25 25.40
C LEU A 727 34.48 8.96 24.83
N GLU A 728 35.16 8.17 25.67
CA GLU A 728 35.73 6.88 25.27
C GLU A 728 34.66 5.90 24.75
N MET A 729 33.47 5.88 25.35
CA MET A 729 32.34 5.08 24.86
C MET A 729 31.95 5.46 23.43
N HIS A 730 31.82 6.75 23.15
CA HIS A 730 31.48 7.25 21.83
C HIS A 730 32.61 7.05 20.82
N ASP A 731 33.88 7.23 21.21
CA ASP A 731 35.05 6.94 20.36
C ASP A 731 35.13 5.45 19.95
N TRP A 732 34.75 4.53 20.84
CA TRP A 732 34.66 3.11 20.52
C TRP A 732 33.45 2.79 19.63
N LEU A 733 32.28 3.37 19.89
CA LEU A 733 31.09 3.20 19.05
C LEU A 733 31.30 3.72 17.63
N ALA A 734 31.81 4.95 17.49
CA ALA A 734 32.10 5.58 16.21
C ALA A 734 33.11 4.74 15.41
N LEU A 735 34.23 4.35 16.03
CA LEU A 735 35.24 3.51 15.37
C LEU A 735 34.70 2.15 14.95
N LEU A 736 34.05 1.41 15.86
CA LEU A 736 33.53 0.08 15.56
C LEU A 736 32.48 0.14 14.44
N SER A 737 31.61 1.14 14.46
CA SER A 737 30.61 1.34 13.40
C SER A 737 31.25 1.70 12.06
N VAL A 738 32.29 2.54 12.03
CA VAL A 738 33.06 2.82 10.80
C VAL A 738 33.74 1.55 10.29
N SER A 739 34.39 0.76 11.16
CA SER A 739 34.98 -0.52 10.75
C SER A 739 33.94 -1.51 10.22
N CYS A 740 32.72 -1.55 10.79
CA CYS A 740 31.62 -2.38 10.29
C CYS A 740 31.09 -1.93 8.92
N CYS A 741 31.18 -0.63 8.62
CA CYS A 741 30.83 -0.05 7.32
C CYS A 741 31.92 -0.34 6.27
N ASP A 742 33.18 -0.07 6.62
CA ASP A 742 34.38 -0.37 5.82
C ASP A 742 34.44 -1.85 5.41
N SER A 743 34.14 -2.79 6.33
CA SER A 743 34.16 -4.24 6.04
C SER A 743 33.03 -4.70 5.12
N ARG A 744 32.04 -3.85 4.86
CA ARG A 744 30.86 -4.14 4.02
C ARG A 744 30.79 -3.27 2.76
N GLY A 745 31.78 -2.38 2.56
CA GLY A 745 31.77 -1.40 1.47
C GLY A 745 30.65 -0.34 1.58
N VAL A 746 30.02 -0.20 2.75
CA VAL A 746 28.89 0.72 2.97
C VAL A 746 29.43 2.12 3.24
N HIS A 747 29.47 2.97 2.21
CA HIS A 747 29.99 4.33 2.32
C HIS A 747 28.97 5.37 1.84
N GLY A 748 29.03 6.57 2.42
CA GLY A 748 28.16 7.67 2.05
C GLY A 748 26.70 7.51 2.52
N PRO A 749 25.77 8.23 1.87
CA PRO A 749 24.38 8.28 2.33
C PRO A 749 23.63 6.96 2.14
N PRO A 750 22.64 6.68 3.01
CA PRO A 750 21.58 5.70 2.76
C PRO A 750 21.09 5.66 1.32
N SER A 751 20.98 4.45 0.76
CA SER A 751 20.38 4.25 -0.56
C SER A 751 18.87 4.55 -0.55
N LYS A 752 18.28 4.75 -1.73
CA LYS A 752 16.82 4.95 -1.87
C LYS A 752 15.98 3.75 -1.40
N GLN A 753 16.59 2.56 -1.35
CA GLN A 753 15.99 1.30 -0.91
C GLN A 753 16.35 0.95 0.55
N ALA A 754 17.06 1.84 1.25
CA ALA A 754 17.49 1.60 2.62
C ALA A 754 16.28 1.48 3.58
N ILE A 755 16.37 0.53 4.51
CA ILE A 755 15.32 0.28 5.50
C ILE A 755 15.59 1.14 6.72
N TRP A 756 14.61 1.96 7.11
CA TRP A 756 14.68 2.86 8.25
C TRP A 756 13.96 2.29 9.45
N SER A 757 14.52 2.48 10.65
CA SER A 757 13.93 2.06 11.92
C SER A 757 14.29 3.04 13.03
N THR A 758 13.41 3.15 14.03
CA THR A 758 13.60 4.00 15.20
C THR A 758 13.54 3.17 16.47
N THR A 759 14.46 3.39 17.42
CA THR A 759 14.36 2.77 18.75
C THR A 759 13.22 3.42 19.56
N CYS A 760 12.75 2.74 20.61
CA CYS A 760 11.78 3.32 21.54
C CYS A 760 12.28 4.56 22.32
N LYS A 761 13.56 4.91 22.19
CA LYS A 761 14.13 6.16 22.71
C LYS A 761 14.08 7.31 21.70
N GLY A 762 14.06 7.00 20.41
CA GLY A 762 14.15 7.96 19.31
C GLY A 762 15.41 7.85 18.45
N ASP A 763 16.33 6.92 18.73
CA ASP A 763 17.55 6.73 17.94
C ASP A 763 17.21 6.20 16.54
N VAL A 764 17.74 6.82 15.48
CA VAL A 764 17.49 6.42 14.08
C VAL A 764 18.54 5.41 13.61
N PHE A 765 18.10 4.29 13.05
CA PHE A 765 18.94 3.25 12.46
C PHE A 765 18.53 2.97 11.02
N VAL A 766 19.53 2.63 10.20
CA VAL A 766 19.37 2.32 8.78
C VAL A 766 20.08 1.01 8.45
N SER A 767 19.43 0.14 7.69
CA SER A 767 20.05 -1.01 7.05
C SER A 767 20.04 -0.82 5.53
N GLU A 768 21.17 -1.03 4.87
CA GLU A 768 21.16 -1.21 3.41
C GLU A 768 20.57 -2.59 3.08
N PRO A 769 19.77 -2.72 2.00
CA PRO A 769 19.32 -4.02 1.54
C PRO A 769 20.50 -4.79 0.95
N SER A 770 20.67 -6.04 1.36
CA SER A 770 21.59 -6.98 0.68
C SER A 770 20.82 -7.73 -0.41
N PRO A 771 21.48 -8.22 -1.49
CA PRO A 771 20.83 -9.09 -2.47
C PRO A 771 20.24 -10.39 -1.86
N ALA A 772 20.74 -10.79 -0.69
CA ALA A 772 20.24 -11.95 0.07
C ALA A 772 19.06 -11.63 0.99
N LEU A 773 18.65 -10.36 1.12
CA LEU A 773 17.56 -9.92 2.00
C LEU A 773 16.23 -10.61 1.62
N GLU A 774 15.97 -10.67 0.31
CA GLU A 774 14.70 -11.12 -0.28
C GLU A 774 14.88 -12.41 -1.12
N ALA A 775 16.05 -13.04 -1.04
CA ALA A 775 16.42 -14.19 -1.87
C ALA A 775 15.66 -15.47 -1.44
N ASN A 776 14.74 -15.92 -2.28
CA ASN A 776 14.10 -17.23 -2.13
C ASN A 776 15.15 -18.34 -2.37
N PRO A 777 15.33 -19.34 -1.49
CA PRO A 777 14.38 -19.80 -0.46
C PRO A 777 14.71 -19.38 0.98
N TYR A 778 15.73 -18.55 1.21
CA TYR A 778 16.21 -18.19 2.56
C TYR A 778 16.40 -16.66 2.66
N PRO A 779 15.33 -15.88 2.91
CA PRO A 779 15.45 -14.45 3.12
C PRO A 779 16.34 -14.18 4.35
N THR A 780 17.21 -13.18 4.27
CA THR A 780 18.10 -12.82 5.39
C THR A 780 17.25 -12.35 6.58
N PRO A 781 17.22 -13.09 7.71
CA PRO A 781 16.39 -12.69 8.84
C PRO A 781 16.96 -11.44 9.53
N SER A 782 16.11 -10.72 10.27
CA SER A 782 16.44 -9.40 10.83
C SER A 782 17.57 -9.41 11.88
N ASP A 783 17.87 -10.57 12.45
CA ASP A 783 19.02 -10.80 13.33
C ASP A 783 20.36 -10.92 12.58
N GLN A 784 20.34 -11.01 11.24
CA GLN A 784 21.52 -11.04 10.36
C GLN A 784 21.72 -9.72 9.57
N MET A 785 20.74 -8.82 9.58
CA MET A 785 20.83 -7.50 8.95
C MET A 785 21.82 -6.59 9.71
N PHE A 786 22.54 -5.73 8.98
CA PHE A 786 23.45 -4.75 9.57
C PHE A 786 22.79 -3.37 9.70
N TRP A 787 22.56 -2.94 10.94
CA TRP A 787 21.93 -1.66 11.26
C TRP A 787 22.99 -0.64 11.69
N ARG A 788 23.23 0.37 10.85
CA ARG A 788 24.07 1.54 11.18
C ARG A 788 23.22 2.65 11.80
N GLN A 789 23.71 3.28 12.86
CA GLN A 789 23.03 4.44 13.47
C GLN A 789 23.26 5.70 12.62
N VAL A 790 22.22 6.50 12.44
CA VAL A 790 22.27 7.80 11.74
C VAL A 790 21.90 8.90 12.75
N GLY A 791 22.48 10.09 12.57
CA GLY A 791 22.17 11.25 13.40
C GLY A 791 20.74 11.73 13.19
N GLY A 792 20.01 11.86 14.30
CA GLY A 792 18.62 12.28 14.33
C GLY A 792 17.94 11.74 15.58
N HIS A 793 16.82 12.36 15.94
CA HIS A 793 15.96 11.93 17.02
C HIS A 793 14.51 11.96 16.56
N LEU A 794 13.88 10.80 16.41
CA LEU A 794 12.57 10.67 15.78
C LEU A 794 11.70 9.67 16.54
N ARG A 795 10.45 10.06 16.81
CA ARG A 795 9.41 9.18 17.38
C ARG A 795 8.93 8.13 16.36
N LEU A 796 8.86 8.53 15.09
CA LEU A 796 8.44 7.71 13.95
C LEU A 796 9.26 8.08 12.72
N VAL A 797 9.46 7.12 11.82
CA VAL A 797 10.09 7.31 10.50
C VAL A 797 9.27 6.55 9.45
N GLU A 798 9.12 7.12 8.26
CA GLU A 798 8.37 6.55 7.14
C GLU A 798 9.08 6.89 5.82
N CYS A 799 9.15 5.93 4.91
CA CYS A 799 9.86 6.06 3.63
C CYS A 799 9.03 5.52 2.46
N ASN A 800 9.11 6.16 1.30
CA ASN A 800 8.47 5.69 0.07
C ASN A 800 9.44 4.99 -0.89
N SER A 801 8.90 4.36 -1.93
CA SER A 801 9.66 3.64 -2.97
C SER A 801 10.58 4.52 -3.82
N LEU A 802 10.47 5.86 -3.72
CA LEU A 802 11.34 6.82 -4.40
C LEU A 802 12.56 7.24 -3.54
N GLY A 803 12.66 6.73 -2.31
CA GLY A 803 13.70 7.09 -1.36
C GLY A 803 13.47 8.41 -0.62
N VAL A 804 12.24 8.95 -0.64
CA VAL A 804 11.86 10.10 0.20
C VAL A 804 11.53 9.58 1.59
N VAL A 805 12.21 10.12 2.60
CA VAL A 805 12.07 9.70 4.00
C VAL A 805 11.61 10.88 4.84
N TRP A 806 10.54 10.67 5.59
CA TRP A 806 9.98 11.60 6.56
C TRP A 806 10.10 11.04 7.97
N GLY A 807 10.16 11.92 8.95
CA GLY A 807 10.17 11.56 10.36
C GLY A 807 9.33 12.54 11.18
N LEU A 808 8.77 12.05 12.28
CA LEU A 808 8.08 12.89 13.27
C LEU A 808 8.91 12.94 14.56
N GLY A 809 9.16 14.14 15.07
CA GLY A 809 9.69 14.33 16.42
C GLY A 809 8.71 13.89 17.50
N TYR A 810 9.15 13.83 18.76
CA TYR A 810 8.25 13.72 19.90
C TYR A 810 7.41 14.99 20.10
N ASP A 811 7.89 16.13 19.63
CA ASP A 811 7.18 17.42 19.56
C ASP A 811 6.11 17.48 18.45
N HIS A 812 5.94 16.41 17.67
CA HIS A 812 5.09 16.30 16.48
C HIS A 812 5.53 17.17 15.28
N SER A 813 6.73 17.77 15.30
CA SER A 813 7.31 18.42 14.12
C SER A 813 7.70 17.39 13.06
N ALA A 814 7.33 17.67 11.81
CA ALA A 814 7.73 16.85 10.66
C ALA A 814 9.11 17.26 10.14
N TRP A 815 9.98 16.27 9.98
CA TRP A 815 11.33 16.38 9.45
C TRP A 815 11.45 15.57 8.16
N VAL A 816 12.25 16.06 7.20
CA VAL A 816 12.53 15.37 5.94
C VAL A 816 14.03 15.05 5.84
N TYR A 817 14.35 13.86 5.35
CA TYR A 817 15.74 13.47 5.12
C TYR A 817 16.33 14.20 3.91
N THR A 818 17.44 14.91 4.11
CA THR A 818 18.06 15.80 3.13
C THR A 818 19.25 15.18 2.39
N GLY A 819 19.52 13.88 2.59
CA GLY A 819 20.62 13.17 1.93
C GLY A 819 21.99 13.29 2.62
N GLY A 820 22.10 13.98 3.75
CA GLY A 820 23.32 14.04 4.56
C GLY A 820 23.47 12.81 5.48
N TYR A 821 24.70 12.31 5.63
CA TYR A 821 24.99 11.11 6.45
C TYR A 821 25.95 11.41 7.59
N GLY A 822 25.81 10.69 8.71
CA GLY A 822 26.53 10.99 9.95
C GLY A 822 25.64 11.74 10.95
N GLY A 823 26.19 12.73 11.66
CA GLY A 823 25.51 13.40 12.77
C GLY A 823 25.56 12.62 14.10
N GLY A 824 25.00 13.20 15.17
CA GLY A 824 25.12 12.63 16.52
C GLY A 824 26.58 12.51 16.97
N PHE A 825 26.98 11.34 17.47
CA PHE A 825 28.36 11.08 17.91
C PHE A 825 29.35 10.75 16.77
N PHE A 826 28.92 10.78 15.50
CA PHE A 826 29.79 10.52 14.34
C PHE A 826 30.56 11.75 13.83
N GLN A 827 30.51 12.87 14.55
CA GLN A 827 31.18 14.12 14.15
C GLN A 827 32.69 13.89 13.92
N GLY A 828 33.14 14.16 12.70
CA GLY A 828 34.56 14.23 12.33
C GLY A 828 35.24 12.92 11.88
N LEU A 829 34.65 11.74 12.04
CA LEU A 829 35.28 10.47 11.59
C LEU A 829 34.73 9.92 10.27
N ALA A 830 33.43 10.08 9.98
CA ALA A 830 32.79 9.61 8.74
C ALA A 830 31.48 10.34 8.44
N SER A 831 31.41 11.64 8.73
CA SER A 831 30.21 12.48 8.55
C SER A 831 30.32 13.33 7.29
N SER A 832 29.19 13.49 6.58
CA SER A 832 29.03 14.54 5.58
C SER A 832 29.24 15.93 6.21
N THR A 833 29.75 16.87 5.42
CA THR A 833 29.75 18.31 5.75
C THR A 833 28.52 19.01 5.20
N ASP A 834 27.89 18.44 4.15
CA ASP A 834 26.70 18.98 3.49
C ASP A 834 25.43 18.24 3.93
N ASN A 835 24.29 18.95 3.86
CA ASN A 835 22.95 18.41 4.16
C ASN A 835 22.77 17.81 5.57
N ILE A 836 23.55 18.26 6.56
CA ILE A 836 23.29 17.97 7.98
C ILE A 836 22.81 19.26 8.66
N TYR A 837 21.63 19.19 9.26
CA TYR A 837 20.98 20.31 9.95
C TYR A 837 20.79 20.00 11.42
N THR A 838 20.77 21.04 12.27
CA THR A 838 20.51 20.89 13.70
C THR A 838 19.03 20.57 13.94
N GLN A 839 18.76 19.39 14.52
CA GLN A 839 17.44 19.01 14.98
C GLN A 839 17.28 19.35 16.47
N THR A 840 16.11 19.85 16.86
CA THR A 840 15.67 19.96 18.25
C THR A 840 14.34 19.24 18.40
N ASP A 841 14.16 18.51 19.50
CA ASP A 841 12.96 17.73 19.78
C ASP A 841 12.57 17.91 21.25
N VAL A 842 11.27 17.84 21.57
CA VAL A 842 10.70 18.07 22.89
C VAL A 842 9.74 16.93 23.23
N LYS A 843 9.95 16.29 24.38
CA LYS A 843 9.11 15.19 24.84
C LYS A 843 8.49 15.52 26.19
N SER A 844 7.16 15.55 26.24
CA SER A 844 6.42 15.59 27.51
C SER A 844 6.64 14.29 28.29
N VAL A 845 6.97 14.43 29.57
CA VAL A 845 7.09 13.32 30.52
C VAL A 845 5.97 13.46 31.54
N TYR A 846 5.11 12.45 31.62
CA TYR A 846 3.96 12.44 32.53
C TYR A 846 4.29 11.60 33.77
N ILE A 847 3.89 12.12 34.93
CA ILE A 847 3.84 11.41 36.21
C ILE A 847 2.49 11.71 36.84
N TYR A 848 1.98 10.75 37.61
CA TYR A 848 0.63 10.81 38.17
C TYR A 848 0.71 10.98 39.68
N GLU A 849 0.05 12.01 40.21
CA GLU A 849 -0.22 12.11 41.65
C GLU A 849 -1.51 11.34 41.93
N ASN A 850 -1.42 10.32 42.76
CA ASN A 850 -2.55 9.46 43.12
C ASN A 850 -3.06 9.85 44.51
N GLN A 851 -4.38 9.85 44.73
CA GLN A 851 -4.94 10.05 46.09
C GLN A 851 -6.13 9.13 46.33
N ARG A 852 -6.27 8.62 47.56
CA ARG A 852 -7.36 7.72 47.95
C ARG A 852 -8.41 8.45 48.77
N TRP A 853 -9.67 8.35 48.35
CA TRP A 853 -10.80 8.86 49.12
C TRP A 853 -11.12 7.96 50.34
N ASN A 854 -11.39 8.60 51.47
CA ASN A 854 -11.78 7.98 52.72
C ASN A 854 -13.02 8.71 53.28
N PRO A 855 -14.09 8.01 53.70
CA PRO A 855 -15.31 8.63 54.23
C PRO A 855 -15.12 9.61 55.39
N VAL A 856 -14.04 9.48 56.16
CA VAL A 856 -13.78 10.30 57.36
C VAL A 856 -12.87 11.50 57.09
N SER A 857 -11.99 11.39 56.09
CA SER A 857 -10.90 12.36 55.85
C SER A 857 -10.83 12.92 54.42
N GLY A 858 -11.75 12.53 53.53
CA GLY A 858 -11.72 12.92 52.12
C GLY A 858 -10.58 12.23 51.36
N TYR A 859 -10.10 12.85 50.28
CA TYR A 859 -8.90 12.40 49.57
C TYR A 859 -7.66 12.58 50.45
N THR A 860 -6.83 11.54 50.53
CA THR A 860 -5.62 11.56 51.35
C THR A 860 -4.42 10.98 50.62
N ASN A 861 -3.23 11.44 51.05
CA ASN A 861 -1.94 10.96 50.57
C ASN A 861 -1.42 9.73 51.34
N ARG A 862 -2.31 8.96 51.98
CA ARG A 862 -1.98 7.78 52.80
C ARG A 862 -2.73 6.56 52.29
N GLY A 863 -2.14 5.85 51.34
CA GLY A 863 -2.64 4.57 50.86
C GLY A 863 -2.53 3.43 51.90
N LEU A 864 -3.26 2.36 51.64
CA LEU A 864 -3.03 1.04 52.27
C LEU A 864 -1.81 0.35 51.64
N PRO A 865 -1.24 -0.69 52.27
CA PRO A 865 -0.10 -1.44 51.71
C PRO A 865 -0.36 -2.14 50.37
N THR A 866 -1.63 -2.22 49.94
CA THR A 866 -2.09 -2.77 48.66
C THR A 866 -2.21 -1.71 47.55
N ASP A 867 -2.12 -0.43 47.90
CA ASP A 867 -2.43 0.65 46.97
C ASP A 867 -1.21 0.96 46.07
N ARG A 868 -1.49 1.53 44.90
CA ARG A 868 -0.44 1.95 43.95
C ARG A 868 0.42 3.08 44.54
N TYR A 869 1.60 3.31 43.98
CA TYR A 869 2.50 4.36 44.46
C TYR A 869 1.84 5.75 44.40
N MET A 870 2.04 6.54 45.47
CA MET A 870 1.48 7.89 45.61
C MET A 870 1.87 8.85 44.47
N TRP A 871 3.07 8.63 43.91
CA TRP A 871 3.55 9.26 42.68
C TRP A 871 3.99 8.13 41.75
N SER A 872 3.35 8.00 40.59
CA SER A 872 3.57 6.85 39.70
C SER A 872 3.77 7.21 38.24
N ASP A 873 4.23 6.21 37.47
CA ASP A 873 3.99 6.17 36.03
C ASP A 873 2.50 5.94 35.71
N VAL A 874 2.16 5.96 34.42
CA VAL A 874 0.78 5.71 33.91
C VAL A 874 0.23 4.33 34.30
N SER A 875 1.10 3.36 34.64
CA SER A 875 0.68 2.02 35.04
C SER A 875 0.36 1.91 36.52
N GLY A 876 0.74 2.89 37.36
CA GLY A 876 0.65 2.79 38.82
C GLY A 876 1.64 1.81 39.46
N LEU A 877 2.39 1.01 38.70
CA LEU A 877 3.28 -0.05 39.22
C LEU A 877 4.66 0.45 39.64
N HIS A 878 5.13 1.59 39.11
CA HIS A 878 6.45 2.14 39.42
C HIS A 878 6.35 3.51 40.09
N GLU A 879 7.11 3.71 41.17
CA GLU A 879 7.24 5.01 41.84
C GLU A 879 7.98 6.01 40.93
N CYS A 880 7.36 7.16 40.66
CA CYS A 880 7.89 8.22 39.79
C CYS A 880 7.64 9.61 40.40
N THR A 881 8.49 10.03 41.34
CA THR A 881 8.40 11.34 42.00
C THR A 881 9.02 12.46 41.15
N LYS A 882 8.52 13.69 41.30
CA LYS A 882 9.05 14.92 40.64
C LYS A 882 10.58 15.10 40.76
N THR A 883 11.16 14.64 41.87
CA THR A 883 12.61 14.71 42.14
C THR A 883 13.38 13.43 41.77
N GLY A 884 12.69 12.29 41.65
CA GLY A 884 13.27 11.01 41.26
C GLY A 884 13.33 10.80 39.75
N THR A 885 12.38 11.36 39.01
CA THR A 885 12.31 11.30 37.54
C THR A 885 13.45 12.11 36.93
N LYS A 886 14.29 11.43 36.14
CA LYS A 886 15.42 12.03 35.42
C LYS A 886 15.16 11.98 33.90
N PRO A 887 15.79 12.86 33.10
CA PRO A 887 15.69 12.80 31.66
C PRO A 887 16.15 11.43 31.08
N PRO A 888 15.60 10.97 29.94
CA PRO A 888 15.87 9.63 29.40
C PRO A 888 17.32 9.33 29.05
N SER A 889 18.13 10.35 28.75
CA SER A 889 19.58 10.25 28.53
C SER A 889 20.27 11.56 28.95
N PRO A 890 21.61 11.61 29.06
CA PRO A 890 22.35 12.86 29.32
C PRO A 890 22.18 13.95 28.26
N GLN A 891 21.71 13.59 27.06
CA GLN A 891 21.44 14.52 25.96
C GLN A 891 20.13 15.29 26.14
N TRP A 892 19.23 14.78 27.00
CA TRP A 892 17.99 15.47 27.34
C TRP A 892 18.20 16.44 28.51
N THR A 893 17.68 17.65 28.36
CA THR A 893 17.61 18.66 29.43
C THR A 893 16.15 19.02 29.70
N TRP A 894 15.83 19.38 30.94
CA TRP A 894 14.51 19.89 31.29
C TRP A 894 14.36 21.31 30.75
N VAL A 895 13.42 21.51 29.83
CA VAL A 895 13.11 22.82 29.21
C VAL A 895 12.01 23.58 29.95
N SER A 896 11.33 22.95 30.90
CA SER A 896 10.25 23.51 31.72
C SER A 896 10.20 22.85 33.09
N ASP A 897 9.60 23.54 34.07
CA ASP A 897 9.22 22.96 35.35
C ASP A 897 7.95 22.08 35.23
N TRP A 898 7.69 21.24 36.24
CA TRP A 898 6.50 20.39 36.31
C TRP A 898 5.19 21.20 36.40
N SER A 899 4.37 21.16 35.34
CA SER A 899 3.00 21.70 35.32
C SER A 899 1.94 20.60 35.43
N VAL A 900 0.71 21.01 35.76
CA VAL A 900 -0.49 20.15 35.70
C VAL A 900 -0.99 20.13 34.25
N ASP A 901 -1.32 18.95 33.74
CA ASP A 901 -1.93 18.76 32.42
C ASP A 901 -3.46 18.73 32.54
N TYR A 902 -4.13 19.67 31.90
CA TYR A 902 -5.59 19.77 31.83
C TYR A 902 -6.17 19.20 30.53
N SER A 903 -5.33 18.72 29.61
CA SER A 903 -5.72 18.29 28.25
C SER A 903 -6.04 16.78 28.14
N VAL A 904 -6.01 16.05 29.25
CA VAL A 904 -6.22 14.60 29.29
C VAL A 904 -7.62 14.20 28.79
N SER A 905 -7.69 13.12 28.01
CA SER A 905 -8.97 12.53 27.56
C SER A 905 -9.85 12.11 28.74
N GLY A 906 -11.15 12.37 28.63
CA GLY A 906 -12.10 12.29 29.75
C GLY A 906 -12.16 13.55 30.63
N GLY A 907 -11.21 14.49 30.47
CA GLY A 907 -11.15 15.74 31.19
C GLY A 907 -10.55 15.63 32.59
N THR A 908 -10.44 16.79 33.23
CA THR A 908 -9.96 16.99 34.61
C THR A 908 -10.87 17.99 35.34
N ASP A 909 -10.80 18.02 36.67
CA ASP A 909 -11.41 19.12 37.44
C ASP A 909 -10.59 20.42 37.33
N ARG A 910 -10.94 21.45 38.11
CA ARG A 910 -10.23 22.74 38.09
C ARG A 910 -8.82 22.72 38.68
N GLU A 911 -8.45 21.66 39.39
CA GLU A 911 -7.14 21.47 40.03
C GLU A 911 -6.28 20.42 39.29
N GLY A 912 -6.86 19.71 38.32
CA GLY A 912 -6.20 18.71 37.47
C GLY A 912 -6.52 17.25 37.84
N TRP A 913 -7.46 17.02 38.75
CA TRP A 913 -7.78 15.67 39.22
C TRP A 913 -8.63 14.89 38.21
N GLN A 914 -8.34 13.60 38.12
CA GLN A 914 -9.18 12.59 37.47
C GLN A 914 -9.70 11.63 38.54
N TYR A 915 -10.92 11.10 38.36
CA TYR A 915 -11.57 10.26 39.35
C TYR A 915 -11.96 8.91 38.75
N ALA A 916 -11.67 7.83 39.47
CA ALA A 916 -12.04 6.46 39.13
C ALA A 916 -12.48 5.70 40.40
N ALA A 917 -13.19 4.58 40.21
CA ALA A 917 -13.59 3.70 41.31
C ALA A 917 -12.41 2.87 41.87
N ASP A 918 -11.46 2.54 41.01
CA ASP A 918 -10.17 1.91 41.33
C ASP A 918 -9.10 2.41 40.33
N PHE A 919 -7.83 2.14 40.60
CA PHE A 919 -6.74 2.46 39.68
C PHE A 919 -6.82 1.61 38.40
N PRO A 920 -6.36 2.12 37.23
CA PRO A 920 -6.20 1.31 36.03
C PRO A 920 -5.36 0.05 36.30
N ALA A 921 -5.72 -1.06 35.66
CA ALA A 921 -5.09 -2.37 35.85
C ALA A 921 -3.63 -2.40 35.35
#